data_AF-A0A6I5HXY0-F1
#
_entry.id   AF-A0A6I5HXY0-F1
#
_cell.length_a   1.000
_cell.length_b   1.000
_cell.length_c   1.000
_cell.angle_alpha   90.00
_cell.angle_beta   90.00
_cell.angle_gamma   90.00
#
_symmetry.space_group_name_H-M   'P 1'
#
loop_
_entity.id
_entity.type
_entity.pdbx_description
1 polymer ?
#
loop_
_entity_poly.entity_id
_entity_poly.type
_entity_poly.pdbx_seq_one_letter_code
_entity_poly.pdbx_strand_id
1 'polypeptide(L)'
;EIADESVVTGSLRRDDGGLDRFLAGVAELWVHGVEVDWTAAFPDSPPARADLPTYAFQRDHYWLKDQEQAGSGESAQDPVDAEFWAAVRAGDTSVLAGELGLAEDAPLSAVLPALDVWRERRTAHAVLDAWRYDIQWLPRTGTTGARLAGTWVVVSAAGRQDDDTVALVADGLRERGAEAVHVVLDAGHDRRQVAEALAAHAGAAGVLSLLALDERAHPERPGLSAGLALNLLVTQAVAEREEPVPLWLCTRDAVSAGPADRVGHPEQSSTWGLGLVFGLEHPQAWGGVIDLPAEPTARDAGLLADALGAGDHEDQIAIRSGEVLLRRLRRDPRRDASAPAFRTSGAALITGGTGGLAAHTARWLATCGAEHLVLVSRSGPDAPGAGQLADELRAMGPRVTVAAADVCDYDALAGLVAEVEADGAPPIRTVVHCAGVSRFDSLRDVGLAAFEDGAAAKLVGTANLDRLFDRDLDAFLLYSSVAGLWGAGDHGSYSAGNAYLDSVTRNRRARGRTGTTIYWGLWSADDGMGEAAAESSSLNWYGMRFMDPRTAMAGLRQAMADDEEFIVIGDVDWADFSRVFTAARRRPLLDEIPEVRAALAEGEASAAAENPLLERLRPLAPEAQEILLRDLVRTHVSHVLGHASAEALENTRSFRDLGFDSLLAVELRNSLRTATGLKLPTTLVFDHPDVDRLVQHLHTALLGDAEEDRTDTATSPAAAVVPATDDDAIAIIGMGCRLPGGISGPDDLWRLLAEGGDAISAFPGDRGWDLAGLYSPDPDEAGRTYARSGGFVQDAGRFDAGFFGISPREAIAMDPQQRLLLETSWEAIEYGRIDPHSLRGSACGVFLGVGNDGYGTNLRQVPEGVEGHLITGTVTNIASGRISYVLGLDGPAVSVDTGCSSALVALHLAAQSLRSGECSLALTGGATIAAEPTGFVGFSRQRALAEDGRSRAFSDDADGMGLAEGVGVLLLERLSDARRNGHHVLAVVRGSALNQDGASNGLTAPSGPAQQRVIRQALANAGVAAAEVDVVEAHGTGTRLGDPIEAQALLATYGQDRPDDRPLWLGSVKSNIGHTQLAAGAAGVMKVVLALRHGLMPKSLHVGTPTSHVDWSSGAVELLSEAREWPRGEQPRRAAVSAFGISGTNAHVIVEEAPETETPEPAPSVAP
;
A
#
# COMPACT_ATOMS: atom_id res chain seq x y z
N GLU A 1 47.43 26.29 56.15
CA GLU A 1 47.58 27.19 54.98
C GLU A 1 47.73 26.31 53.76
N ILE A 2 46.66 26.13 53.00
CA ILE A 2 46.69 25.53 51.66
C ILE A 2 46.72 26.73 50.71
N ALA A 3 47.69 26.76 49.80
CA ALA A 3 47.95 27.88 48.91
C ALA A 3 46.70 28.20 48.06
N ASP A 4 46.32 29.48 47.98
CA ASP A 4 45.35 29.97 47.00
C ASP A 4 45.82 29.56 45.59
N GLU A 5 45.08 28.66 44.93
CA GLU A 5 45.28 28.35 43.52
C GLU A 5 45.02 29.63 42.70
N SER A 6 46.10 30.27 42.28
CA SER A 6 46.03 31.49 41.47
C SER A 6 45.84 31.09 40.00
N VAL A 7 44.68 31.38 39.43
CA VAL A 7 44.41 31.17 38.00
C VAL A 7 45.02 32.32 37.20
N VAL A 8 45.92 31.99 36.26
CA VAL A 8 46.57 32.98 35.38
C VAL A 8 46.12 32.73 33.95
N THR A 9 45.41 33.68 33.36
CA THR A 9 45.04 33.69 31.94
C THR A 9 45.80 34.78 31.18
N GLY A 10 45.90 34.64 29.85
CA GLY A 10 46.49 35.64 28.97
C GLY A 10 45.41 36.48 28.27
N SER A 11 45.43 37.80 28.46
CA SER A 11 44.54 38.75 27.77
C SER A 11 45.01 39.12 26.35
N LEU A 12 46.26 38.80 25.99
CA LEU A 12 46.87 39.07 24.68
C LEU A 12 47.94 38.01 24.36
N ARG A 13 48.00 37.54 23.11
CA ARG A 13 49.11 36.72 22.58
C ARG A 13 49.61 37.30 21.26
N ARG A 14 50.86 36.98 20.90
CA ARG A 14 51.44 37.38 19.61
C ARG A 14 50.71 36.64 18.49
N ASP A 15 50.24 37.39 17.50
CA ASP A 15 49.44 36.90 16.35
C ASP A 15 48.07 36.30 16.71
N ASP A 16 47.64 36.43 17.98
CA ASP A 16 46.33 36.04 18.52
C ASP A 16 45.90 37.07 19.59
N GLY A 17 45.46 38.24 19.12
CA GLY A 17 45.04 39.37 19.95
C GLY A 17 43.76 39.99 19.41
N GLY A 18 42.89 40.44 20.32
CA GLY A 18 41.59 40.99 19.98
C GLY A 18 40.57 40.79 21.10
N LEU A 19 39.33 41.20 20.86
CA LEU A 19 38.22 41.01 21.81
C LEU A 19 37.99 39.51 22.09
N ASP A 20 38.14 38.66 21.10
CA ASP A 20 37.92 37.21 21.23
C ASP A 20 38.90 36.55 22.21
N ARG A 21 40.21 36.85 22.12
CA ARG A 21 41.21 36.33 23.08
C ARG A 21 40.99 36.89 24.49
N PHE A 22 40.55 38.14 24.60
CA PHE A 22 40.20 38.74 25.89
C PHE A 22 38.99 38.05 26.52
N LEU A 23 37.90 37.89 25.77
CA LEU A 23 36.69 37.19 26.22
C LEU A 23 36.98 35.72 26.56
N ALA A 24 37.84 35.04 25.78
CA ALA A 24 38.28 33.68 26.08
C ALA A 24 39.04 33.60 27.42
N GLY A 25 39.94 34.55 27.70
CA GLY A 25 40.64 34.60 28.99
C GLY A 25 39.69 34.90 30.17
N VAL A 26 38.71 35.77 29.97
CA VAL A 26 37.66 36.04 30.97
C VAL A 26 36.79 34.80 31.20
N ALA A 27 36.47 34.04 30.14
CA ALA A 27 35.76 32.77 30.25
C ALA A 27 36.58 31.69 30.98
N GLU A 28 37.89 31.59 30.72
CA GLU A 28 38.81 30.70 31.46
C GLU A 28 38.75 31.00 32.97
N LEU A 29 38.78 32.28 33.38
CA LEU A 29 38.62 32.67 34.79
C LEU A 29 37.26 32.26 35.36
N TRP A 30 36.17 32.49 34.62
CA TRP A 30 34.82 32.13 35.03
C TRP A 30 34.66 30.62 35.26
N VAL A 31 35.18 29.79 34.36
CA VAL A 31 35.12 28.32 34.47
C VAL A 31 35.93 27.81 35.66
N HIS A 32 37.00 28.51 36.05
CA HIS A 32 37.77 28.21 37.26
C HIS A 32 37.16 28.80 38.55
N GLY A 33 35.92 29.30 38.50
CA GLY A 33 35.17 29.74 39.67
C GLY A 33 35.39 31.20 40.08
N VAL A 34 36.05 32.01 39.23
CA VAL A 34 36.15 33.46 39.44
C VAL A 34 34.84 34.12 39.01
N GLU A 35 34.20 34.90 39.88
CA GLU A 35 33.02 35.68 39.47
C GLU A 35 33.39 36.71 38.39
N VAL A 36 32.64 36.68 37.28
CA VAL A 36 32.73 37.60 36.17
C VAL A 36 31.35 38.20 35.93
N ASP A 37 31.29 39.53 35.87
CA ASP A 37 30.09 40.24 35.44
C ASP A 37 30.04 40.34 33.90
N TRP A 38 29.27 39.43 33.30
CA TRP A 38 29.06 39.38 31.85
C TRP A 38 28.10 40.47 31.33
N THR A 39 27.36 41.16 32.20
CA THR A 39 26.38 42.17 31.74
C THR A 39 27.02 43.36 31.05
N ALA A 40 28.26 43.70 31.43
CA ALA A 40 29.05 44.75 30.79
C ALA A 40 29.47 44.41 29.35
N ALA A 41 29.57 43.12 29.01
CA ALA A 41 29.93 42.65 27.67
C ALA A 41 28.72 42.57 26.73
N PHE A 42 27.50 42.49 27.27
CA PHE A 42 26.25 42.37 26.49
C PHE A 42 25.17 43.36 26.98
N PRO A 43 25.40 44.68 26.84
CA PRO A 43 24.52 45.71 27.39
C PRO A 43 23.12 45.74 26.74
N ASP A 44 23.01 45.32 25.48
CA ASP A 44 21.76 45.33 24.70
C ASP A 44 21.00 43.98 24.76
N SER A 45 21.61 42.94 25.32
CA SER A 45 21.03 41.60 25.41
C SER A 45 21.66 40.82 26.59
N PRO A 46 21.11 40.90 27.81
CA PRO A 46 21.68 40.21 28.95
C PRO A 46 21.78 38.70 28.68
N PRO A 47 22.95 38.07 28.91
CA PRO A 47 23.17 36.67 28.55
C PRO A 47 22.37 35.76 29.49
N ALA A 48 21.70 34.76 28.93
CA ALA A 48 21.11 33.67 29.71
C ALA A 48 22.21 32.74 30.22
N ARG A 49 22.15 32.38 31.51
CA ARG A 49 23.04 31.36 32.08
C ARG A 49 22.51 29.98 31.69
N ALA A 50 23.37 29.10 31.21
CA ALA A 50 23.09 27.70 30.99
C ALA A 50 23.93 26.87 31.98
N ASP A 51 23.32 25.85 32.58
CA ASP A 51 24.04 24.92 33.44
C ASP A 51 24.80 23.90 32.57
N LEU A 52 26.10 23.74 32.81
CA LEU A 52 26.90 22.67 32.20
C LEU A 52 26.38 21.30 32.65
N PRO A 53 26.45 20.26 31.81
CA PRO A 53 27.40 20.09 30.70
C PRO A 53 26.88 20.44 29.30
N THR A 54 25.67 20.96 29.12
CA THR A 54 25.08 21.00 27.76
C THR A 54 25.41 22.27 26.98
N TYR A 55 25.61 22.11 25.66
CA TYR A 55 25.82 23.24 24.75
C TYR A 55 24.56 24.12 24.62
N ALA A 56 24.74 25.45 24.67
CA ALA A 56 23.66 26.41 24.49
C ALA A 56 23.40 26.65 22.98
N PHE A 57 22.63 25.76 22.35
CA PHE A 57 22.24 25.83 20.93
C PHE A 57 21.71 27.22 20.51
N GLN A 58 22.25 27.77 19.42
CA GLN A 58 21.83 29.02 18.79
C GLN A 58 20.70 28.75 17.80
N ARG A 59 19.48 28.61 18.33
CA ARG A 59 18.34 28.11 17.55
C ARG A 59 17.68 29.19 16.70
N ASP A 60 17.53 28.90 15.41
CA ASP A 60 16.72 29.65 14.46
C ASP A 60 15.39 28.93 14.17
N HIS A 61 14.38 29.66 13.68
CA HIS A 61 13.07 29.09 13.39
C HIS A 61 12.96 28.55 11.95
N TYR A 62 12.65 27.26 11.82
CA TYR A 62 12.44 26.54 10.57
C TYR A 62 11.08 25.81 10.59
N TRP A 63 10.18 26.20 9.69
CA TRP A 63 8.90 25.52 9.49
C TRP A 63 8.46 25.74 8.03
N LEU A 64 8.03 24.68 7.35
CA LEU A 64 7.51 24.76 5.99
C LEU A 64 6.26 25.64 5.97
N LYS A 65 6.22 26.59 5.04
CA LYS A 65 5.05 27.45 4.79
C LYS A 65 4.63 27.27 3.34
N ASP A 66 3.34 27.09 3.11
CA ASP A 66 2.77 27.10 1.77
C ASP A 66 3.03 28.48 1.14
N GLN A 67 3.63 28.52 -0.05
CA GLN A 67 3.87 29.77 -0.77
C GLN A 67 2.55 30.22 -1.37
N GLU A 68 1.82 31.12 -0.70
CA GLU A 68 0.75 31.87 -1.34
C GLU A 68 1.34 32.72 -2.49
N GLN A 69 0.91 32.39 -3.72
CA GLN A 69 1.12 33.08 -5.00
C GLN A 69 2.02 34.33 -4.99
N ALA A 70 3.19 34.21 -5.61
CA ALA A 70 3.87 35.33 -6.26
C ALA A 70 4.67 34.88 -7.50
N GLY A 71 4.00 34.87 -8.66
CA GLY A 71 4.57 35.28 -9.95
C GLY A 71 5.65 34.43 -10.66
N SER A 72 5.32 34.06 -11.91
CA SER A 72 6.18 33.86 -13.09
C SER A 72 7.12 32.64 -13.19
N GLY A 73 6.56 31.62 -13.84
CA GLY A 73 7.10 30.69 -14.84
C GLY A 73 8.53 30.80 -15.38
N GLU A 74 9.17 29.63 -15.50
CA GLU A 74 9.70 29.06 -16.75
C GLU A 74 10.14 27.60 -16.51
N SER A 75 9.61 26.64 -17.28
CA SER A 75 10.12 25.25 -17.33
C SER A 75 10.34 24.81 -18.78
N ALA A 76 11.35 23.95 -18.95
CA ALA A 76 12.01 23.52 -20.18
C ALA A 76 11.09 23.07 -21.33
N GLN A 77 11.45 23.41 -22.57
CA GLN A 77 10.67 23.17 -23.80
C GLN A 77 10.84 21.76 -24.38
N ASP A 78 9.70 21.17 -24.74
CA ASP A 78 9.50 19.92 -25.49
C ASP A 78 9.95 20.07 -26.97
N PRO A 79 10.61 19.08 -27.61
CA PRO A 79 10.95 19.10 -29.03
C PRO A 79 9.77 19.35 -29.99
N VAL A 80 8.53 19.08 -29.57
CA VAL A 80 7.31 19.31 -30.36
C VAL A 80 6.80 20.77 -30.28
N ASP A 81 7.26 21.56 -29.31
CA ASP A 81 7.02 23.01 -29.19
C ASP A 81 7.90 23.83 -30.17
N ALA A 82 8.94 23.21 -30.73
CA ALA A 82 9.94 23.89 -31.54
C ALA A 82 9.39 24.50 -32.83
N GLU A 83 8.42 23.86 -33.49
CA GLU A 83 7.86 24.26 -34.79
C GLU A 83 6.89 25.44 -34.65
N PHE A 84 6.03 25.43 -33.63
CA PHE A 84 5.17 26.56 -33.29
C PHE A 84 6.01 27.79 -32.90
N TRP A 85 6.99 27.62 -32.01
CA TRP A 85 7.88 28.72 -31.66
C TRP A 85 8.82 29.11 -32.79
N ALA A 86 9.09 28.23 -33.77
CA ALA A 86 9.81 28.60 -34.99
C ALA A 86 8.95 29.49 -35.91
N ALA A 87 7.66 29.19 -36.09
CA ALA A 87 6.73 30.04 -36.83
C ALA A 87 6.55 31.42 -36.15
N VAL A 88 6.42 31.44 -34.82
CA VAL A 88 6.37 32.68 -34.02
C VAL A 88 7.68 33.49 -34.16
N ARG A 89 8.84 32.83 -34.11
CA ARG A 89 10.16 33.49 -34.28
C ARG A 89 10.41 33.96 -35.72
N ALA A 90 9.85 33.27 -36.71
CA ALA A 90 9.95 33.62 -38.13
C ALA A 90 8.95 34.73 -38.53
N GLY A 91 7.97 35.04 -37.69
CA GLY A 91 6.94 36.04 -37.97
C GLY A 91 5.95 35.58 -39.05
N ASP A 92 5.76 34.26 -39.23
CA ASP A 92 4.86 33.71 -40.25
C ASP A 92 3.42 33.68 -39.72
N THR A 93 2.68 34.74 -40.02
CA THR A 93 1.29 34.92 -39.58
C THR A 93 0.34 33.89 -40.19
N SER A 94 0.66 33.36 -41.37
CA SER A 94 -0.18 32.40 -42.08
C SER A 94 -0.13 31.02 -41.42
N VAL A 95 1.07 30.55 -41.05
CA VAL A 95 1.30 29.29 -40.35
C VAL A 95 0.75 29.38 -38.92
N LEU A 96 0.97 30.51 -38.23
CA LEU A 96 0.46 30.75 -36.89
C LEU A 96 -1.07 30.78 -36.82
N ALA A 97 -1.73 31.44 -37.80
CA ALA A 97 -3.19 31.48 -37.90
C ALA A 97 -3.76 30.10 -38.24
N GLY A 98 -3.09 29.33 -39.11
CA GLY A 98 -3.42 27.94 -39.42
C GLY A 98 -3.38 27.02 -38.20
N GLU A 99 -2.28 27.06 -37.43
CA GLU A 99 -2.10 26.28 -36.20
C GLU A 99 -3.15 26.62 -35.13
N LEU A 100 -3.48 27.91 -34.97
CA LEU A 100 -4.47 28.37 -33.98
C LEU A 100 -5.92 28.26 -34.46
N GLY A 101 -6.16 27.84 -35.71
CA GLY A 101 -7.49 27.74 -36.30
C GLY A 101 -8.21 29.09 -36.44
N LEU A 102 -7.46 30.18 -36.65
CA LEU A 102 -7.94 31.54 -36.76
C LEU A 102 -7.82 32.06 -38.20
N ALA A 103 -8.64 33.06 -38.54
CA ALA A 103 -8.42 33.84 -39.76
C ALA A 103 -7.13 34.68 -39.61
N GLU A 104 -6.41 34.91 -40.71
CA GLU A 104 -5.12 35.62 -40.71
C GLU A 104 -5.22 37.07 -40.20
N ASP A 105 -6.43 37.65 -40.23
CA ASP A 105 -6.78 38.99 -39.75
C ASP A 105 -7.51 39.00 -38.39
N ALA A 106 -7.53 37.89 -37.66
CA ALA A 106 -8.21 37.79 -36.37
C ALA A 106 -7.61 38.75 -35.31
N PRO A 107 -8.45 39.43 -34.50
CA PRO A 107 -7.99 40.37 -33.48
C PRO A 107 -7.24 39.63 -32.35
N LEU A 108 -6.23 40.29 -31.76
CA LEU A 108 -5.37 39.72 -30.71
C LEU A 108 -6.14 39.16 -29.49
N SER A 109 -7.34 39.68 -29.22
CA SER A 109 -8.24 39.20 -28.18
C SER A 109 -8.76 37.78 -28.42
N ALA A 110 -8.78 37.30 -29.67
CA ALA A 110 -9.14 35.93 -30.04
C ALA A 110 -7.94 34.98 -29.97
N VAL A 111 -6.70 35.50 -29.92
CA VAL A 111 -5.46 34.73 -29.99
C VAL A 111 -5.12 34.06 -28.66
N LEU A 112 -5.32 34.74 -27.53
CA LEU A 112 -5.01 34.17 -26.20
C LEU A 112 -5.89 32.96 -25.82
N PRO A 113 -7.23 33.00 -25.99
CA PRO A 113 -8.06 31.81 -25.78
C PRO A 113 -7.76 30.69 -26.78
N ALA A 114 -7.43 31.03 -28.04
CA ALA A 114 -7.07 30.04 -29.05
C ALA A 114 -5.72 29.36 -28.76
N LEU A 115 -4.75 30.09 -28.21
CA LEU A 115 -3.46 29.57 -27.73
C LEU A 115 -3.62 28.60 -26.56
N ASP A 116 -4.49 28.95 -25.60
CA ASP A 116 -4.80 28.10 -24.45
C ASP A 116 -5.44 26.79 -24.91
N VAL A 117 -6.47 26.89 -25.76
CA VAL A 117 -7.14 25.74 -26.38
C VAL A 117 -6.18 24.91 -27.27
N TRP A 118 -5.27 25.55 -28.01
CA TRP A 118 -4.26 24.85 -28.82
C TRP A 118 -3.26 24.10 -27.94
N ARG A 119 -2.78 24.70 -26.86
CA ARG A 119 -1.83 24.09 -25.93
C ARG A 119 -2.47 22.94 -25.15
N GLU A 120 -3.69 23.13 -24.64
CA GLU A 120 -4.49 22.08 -23.99
C GLU A 120 -4.73 20.90 -24.94
N ARG A 121 -5.10 21.18 -26.20
CA ARG A 121 -5.25 20.13 -27.23
C ARG A 121 -3.93 19.39 -27.45
N ARG A 122 -2.80 20.09 -27.60
CA ARG A 122 -1.50 19.49 -27.89
C ARG A 122 -0.95 18.65 -26.72
N THR A 123 -1.15 19.08 -25.48
CA THR A 123 -0.79 18.31 -24.28
C THR A 123 -1.68 17.07 -24.11
N ALA A 124 -3.00 17.20 -24.29
CA ALA A 124 -3.92 16.05 -24.26
C ALA A 124 -3.64 15.05 -25.41
N HIS A 125 -3.21 15.57 -26.55
CA HIS A 125 -2.82 14.79 -27.72
C HIS A 125 -1.56 13.94 -27.46
N ALA A 126 -0.48 14.51 -26.94
CA ALA A 126 0.75 13.75 -26.66
C ALA A 126 0.52 12.61 -25.65
N VAL A 127 -0.35 12.82 -24.66
CA VAL A 127 -0.74 11.79 -23.69
C VAL A 127 -1.57 10.68 -24.36
N LEU A 128 -2.51 11.05 -25.24
CA LEU A 128 -3.40 10.10 -25.91
C LEU A 128 -2.67 9.10 -26.83
N ASP A 129 -1.57 9.49 -27.48
CA ASP A 129 -0.78 8.55 -28.31
C ASP A 129 -0.22 7.37 -27.49
N ALA A 130 0.08 7.60 -26.21
CA ALA A 130 0.53 6.56 -25.31
C ALA A 130 -0.61 5.64 -24.84
N TRP A 131 -1.86 6.03 -25.00
CA TRP A 131 -3.04 5.32 -24.49
C TRP A 131 -3.77 4.47 -25.54
N ARG A 132 -3.37 4.55 -26.81
CA ARG A 132 -4.06 3.87 -27.92
C ARG A 132 -3.43 2.53 -28.29
N TYR A 133 -4.26 1.49 -28.40
CA TYR A 133 -3.83 0.15 -28.81
C TYR A 133 -4.81 -0.50 -29.79
N ASP A 134 -4.27 -1.41 -30.59
CA ASP A 134 -5.02 -2.21 -31.57
C ASP A 134 -4.64 -3.70 -31.46
N ILE A 135 -5.49 -4.59 -32.00
CA ILE A 135 -5.26 -6.02 -32.11
C ILE A 135 -4.78 -6.36 -33.52
N GLN A 136 -3.63 -7.03 -33.60
CA GLN A 136 -3.11 -7.59 -34.84
C GLN A 136 -3.05 -9.11 -34.77
N TRP A 137 -3.27 -9.74 -35.92
CA TRP A 137 -3.17 -11.17 -36.11
C TRP A 137 -1.95 -11.48 -36.96
N LEU A 138 -0.96 -12.15 -36.37
CA LEU A 138 0.32 -12.44 -37.01
C LEU A 138 0.40 -13.91 -37.41
N PRO A 139 0.94 -14.26 -38.59
CA PRO A 139 1.17 -15.65 -38.94
C PRO A 139 2.11 -16.35 -37.95
N ARG A 140 1.73 -17.56 -37.53
CA ARG A 140 2.54 -18.40 -36.66
C ARG A 140 3.74 -18.96 -37.43
N THR A 141 4.95 -18.65 -36.98
CA THR A 141 6.18 -19.15 -37.60
C THR A 141 6.59 -20.49 -36.99
N GLY A 142 6.34 -21.60 -37.71
CA GLY A 142 6.90 -22.92 -37.43
C GLY A 142 6.18 -23.74 -36.34
N THR A 143 5.44 -24.77 -36.78
CA THR A 143 5.16 -26.07 -36.12
C THR A 143 4.07 -26.77 -36.94
N THR A 144 4.47 -27.53 -37.94
CA THR A 144 3.55 -28.36 -38.74
C THR A 144 3.86 -29.83 -38.50
N GLY A 145 2.84 -30.65 -38.25
CA GLY A 145 3.01 -32.08 -37.99
C GLY A 145 3.39 -32.43 -36.56
N ALA A 146 2.90 -31.65 -35.58
CA ALA A 146 3.02 -32.03 -34.17
C ALA A 146 2.20 -33.30 -33.92
N ARG A 147 2.72 -34.21 -33.08
CA ARG A 147 1.99 -35.42 -32.69
C ARG A 147 1.27 -35.19 -31.39
N LEU A 148 -0.02 -35.46 -31.38
CA LEU A 148 -0.82 -35.52 -30.16
C LEU A 148 -0.71 -36.92 -29.55
N ALA A 149 -0.47 -36.99 -28.25
CA ALA A 149 -0.41 -38.25 -27.51
C ALA A 149 -1.57 -38.33 -26.50
N GLY A 150 -1.94 -39.55 -26.14
CA GLY A 150 -2.96 -39.83 -25.14
C GLY A 150 -4.40 -39.60 -25.61
N THR A 151 -5.33 -39.69 -24.66
CA THR A 151 -6.76 -39.53 -24.90
C THR A 151 -7.17 -38.07 -24.88
N TRP A 152 -7.86 -37.59 -25.91
CA TRP A 152 -8.38 -36.22 -26.00
C TRP A 152 -9.90 -36.24 -25.94
N VAL A 153 -10.46 -35.46 -25.01
CA VAL A 153 -11.91 -35.35 -24.86
C VAL A 153 -12.41 -34.21 -25.74
N VAL A 154 -13.21 -34.52 -26.74
CA VAL A 154 -13.91 -33.53 -27.58
C VAL A 154 -15.33 -33.40 -27.04
N VAL A 155 -15.70 -32.20 -26.60
CA VAL A 155 -17.01 -31.93 -25.99
C VAL A 155 -17.89 -31.17 -26.98
N SER A 156 -19.12 -31.64 -27.20
CA SER A 156 -20.12 -30.88 -27.96
C SER A 156 -21.50 -30.93 -27.31
N ALA A 157 -22.37 -30.00 -27.71
CA ALA A 157 -23.74 -29.97 -27.21
C ALA A 157 -24.59 -31.00 -27.94
N ALA A 158 -25.59 -31.58 -27.27
CA ALA A 158 -26.47 -32.61 -27.82
C ALA A 158 -27.16 -32.18 -29.12
N GLY A 159 -27.51 -30.89 -29.26
CA GLY A 159 -28.10 -30.39 -30.52
C GLY A 159 -27.10 -30.06 -31.62
N ARG A 160 -25.80 -30.24 -31.38
CA ARG A 160 -24.70 -30.07 -32.34
C ARG A 160 -23.80 -31.31 -32.46
N GLN A 161 -24.22 -32.45 -31.91
CA GLN A 161 -23.42 -33.68 -31.93
C GLN A 161 -23.16 -34.21 -33.35
N ASP A 162 -24.08 -33.95 -34.28
CA ASP A 162 -24.01 -34.36 -35.68
C ASP A 162 -23.48 -33.23 -36.60
N ASP A 163 -22.90 -32.16 -36.05
CA ASP A 163 -22.26 -31.10 -36.85
C ASP A 163 -20.97 -31.64 -37.49
N ASP A 164 -20.81 -31.45 -38.81
CA ASP A 164 -19.65 -31.93 -39.58
C ASP A 164 -18.32 -31.45 -38.98
N THR A 165 -18.30 -30.28 -38.33
CA THR A 165 -17.12 -29.73 -37.66
C THR A 165 -16.65 -30.63 -36.51
N VAL A 166 -17.58 -31.24 -35.76
CA VAL A 166 -17.24 -32.11 -34.62
C VAL A 166 -16.55 -33.38 -35.12
N ALA A 167 -17.09 -34.00 -36.17
CA ALA A 167 -16.48 -35.17 -36.79
C ALA A 167 -15.11 -34.83 -37.40
N LEU A 168 -15.03 -33.73 -38.13
CA LEU A 168 -13.81 -33.25 -38.79
C LEU A 168 -12.68 -32.98 -37.79
N VAL A 169 -12.99 -32.31 -36.68
CA VAL A 169 -12.02 -32.03 -35.61
C VAL A 169 -11.57 -33.32 -34.94
N ALA A 170 -12.50 -34.22 -34.59
CA ALA A 170 -12.16 -35.50 -33.96
C ALA A 170 -11.26 -36.37 -34.87
N ASP A 171 -11.53 -36.39 -36.18
CA ASP A 171 -10.69 -37.09 -37.16
C ASP A 171 -9.31 -36.44 -37.31
N GLY A 172 -9.23 -35.11 -37.35
CA GLY A 172 -7.95 -34.38 -37.35
C GLY A 172 -7.07 -34.71 -36.15
N LEU A 173 -7.64 -34.82 -34.94
CA LEU A 173 -6.91 -35.25 -33.75
C LEU A 173 -6.39 -36.69 -33.88
N ARG A 174 -7.20 -37.61 -34.41
CA ARG A 174 -6.82 -39.03 -34.63
C ARG A 174 -5.70 -39.14 -35.66
N GLU A 175 -5.75 -38.37 -36.74
CA GLU A 175 -4.70 -38.32 -37.77
C GLU A 175 -3.35 -37.83 -37.19
N ARG A 176 -3.38 -37.02 -36.13
CA ARG A 176 -2.19 -36.58 -35.39
C ARG A 176 -1.77 -37.50 -34.23
N GLY A 177 -2.45 -38.64 -34.05
CA GLY A 177 -2.06 -39.70 -33.11
C GLY A 177 -2.80 -39.70 -31.78
N ALA A 178 -3.76 -38.80 -31.57
CA ALA A 178 -4.59 -38.79 -30.36
C ALA A 178 -5.68 -39.88 -30.40
N GLU A 179 -6.04 -40.40 -29.23
CA GLU A 179 -7.31 -41.12 -29.07
C GLU A 179 -8.43 -40.11 -28.77
N ALA A 180 -9.18 -39.69 -29.79
CA ALA A 180 -10.27 -38.72 -29.62
C ALA A 180 -11.56 -39.39 -29.14
N VAL A 181 -12.00 -39.05 -27.92
CA VAL A 181 -13.24 -39.49 -27.30
C VAL A 181 -14.25 -38.34 -27.31
N HIS A 182 -15.44 -38.61 -27.84
CA HIS A 182 -16.51 -37.63 -27.95
C HIS A 182 -17.45 -37.70 -26.75
N VAL A 183 -17.60 -36.59 -26.03
CA VAL A 183 -18.54 -36.42 -24.92
C VAL A 183 -19.62 -35.43 -25.34
N VAL A 184 -20.87 -35.84 -25.19
CA VAL A 184 -22.04 -35.03 -25.55
C VAL A 184 -22.71 -34.52 -24.28
N LEU A 185 -22.94 -33.21 -24.19
CA LEU A 185 -23.60 -32.56 -23.06
C LEU A 185 -24.98 -32.01 -23.47
N ASP A 186 -25.99 -32.22 -22.63
CA ASP A 186 -27.31 -31.64 -22.82
C ASP A 186 -27.37 -30.22 -22.24
N ALA A 187 -28.14 -29.33 -22.86
CA ALA A 187 -28.29 -27.95 -22.40
C ALA A 187 -28.88 -27.84 -20.98
N GLY A 188 -29.63 -28.85 -20.51
CA GLY A 188 -30.16 -28.91 -19.16
C GLY A 188 -29.22 -29.56 -18.12
N HIS A 189 -27.99 -29.91 -18.49
CA HIS A 189 -27.04 -30.46 -17.53
C HIS A 189 -26.61 -29.43 -16.48
N ASP A 190 -26.60 -29.86 -15.22
CA ASP A 190 -26.00 -29.10 -14.12
C ASP A 190 -24.49 -29.36 -13.99
N ARG A 191 -23.81 -28.58 -13.12
CA ARG A 191 -22.37 -28.70 -12.85
C ARG A 191 -21.94 -30.12 -12.50
N ARG A 192 -22.72 -30.84 -11.69
CA ARG A 192 -22.39 -32.19 -11.25
C ARG A 192 -22.44 -33.16 -12.41
N GLN A 193 -23.46 -33.06 -13.27
CA GLN A 193 -23.60 -33.90 -14.45
C GLN A 193 -22.47 -33.66 -15.47
N VAL A 194 -22.06 -32.40 -15.66
CA VAL A 194 -20.90 -32.07 -16.51
C VAL A 194 -19.61 -32.64 -15.92
N ALA A 195 -19.39 -32.49 -14.60
CA ALA A 195 -18.23 -33.06 -13.93
C ALA A 195 -18.18 -34.59 -14.01
N GLU A 196 -19.31 -35.28 -13.81
CA GLU A 196 -19.44 -36.73 -13.95
C GLU A 196 -19.09 -37.20 -15.38
N ALA A 197 -19.54 -36.48 -16.40
CA ALA A 197 -19.23 -36.79 -17.79
C ALA A 197 -17.73 -36.66 -18.10
N LEU A 198 -17.05 -35.66 -17.54
CA LEU A 198 -15.60 -35.47 -17.72
C LEU A 198 -14.77 -36.40 -16.84
N ALA A 199 -15.26 -36.80 -15.66
CA ALA A 199 -14.57 -37.68 -14.73
C ALA A 199 -14.41 -39.11 -15.27
N ALA A 200 -15.30 -39.57 -16.17
CA ALA A 200 -15.15 -40.82 -16.90
C ALA A 200 -13.85 -40.89 -17.74
N HIS A 201 -13.23 -39.73 -17.99
CA HIS A 201 -11.99 -39.56 -18.74
C HIS A 201 -10.93 -38.84 -17.88
N ALA A 202 -10.73 -39.31 -16.64
CA ALA A 202 -9.78 -38.74 -15.68
C ALA A 202 -8.32 -38.63 -16.22
N GLY A 203 -7.89 -39.57 -17.07
CA GLY A 203 -6.55 -39.59 -17.67
C GLY A 203 -6.42 -38.92 -19.05
N ALA A 204 -7.33 -38.02 -19.41
CA ALA A 204 -7.26 -37.31 -20.69
C ALA A 204 -6.04 -36.36 -20.75
N ALA A 205 -5.35 -36.35 -21.90
CA ALA A 205 -4.24 -35.45 -22.19
C ALA A 205 -4.68 -34.01 -22.51
N GLY A 206 -5.96 -33.82 -22.85
CA GLY A 206 -6.54 -32.51 -23.14
C GLY A 206 -8.06 -32.57 -23.30
N VAL A 207 -8.72 -31.44 -23.08
CA VAL A 207 -10.15 -31.25 -23.33
C VAL A 207 -10.32 -30.15 -24.38
N LEU A 208 -11.03 -30.46 -25.47
CA LEU A 208 -11.39 -29.51 -26.52
C LEU A 208 -12.90 -29.30 -26.52
N SER A 209 -13.34 -28.10 -26.18
CA SER A 209 -14.76 -27.74 -26.19
C SER A 209 -15.16 -27.13 -27.53
N LEU A 210 -16.14 -27.75 -28.19
CA LEU A 210 -16.87 -27.23 -29.36
C LEU A 210 -18.27 -26.74 -28.97
N LEU A 211 -18.51 -26.51 -27.67
CA LEU A 211 -19.83 -26.12 -27.16
C LEU A 211 -20.30 -24.77 -27.70
N ALA A 212 -19.38 -23.86 -28.03
CA ALA A 212 -19.72 -22.54 -28.58
C ALA A 212 -20.55 -22.61 -29.88
N LEU A 213 -20.48 -23.72 -30.62
CA LEU A 213 -21.28 -23.93 -31.84
C LEU A 213 -22.80 -23.96 -31.57
N ASP A 214 -23.22 -24.12 -30.31
CA ASP A 214 -24.62 -24.11 -29.91
C ASP A 214 -25.10 -22.74 -29.42
N GLU A 215 -25.45 -21.88 -30.38
CA GLU A 215 -26.00 -20.53 -30.17
C GLU A 215 -27.50 -20.52 -29.81
N ARG A 216 -28.12 -21.68 -29.60
CA ARG A 216 -29.54 -21.71 -29.20
C ARG A 216 -29.66 -21.19 -27.77
N ALA A 217 -30.69 -20.40 -27.49
CA ALA A 217 -30.96 -19.90 -26.14
C ALA A 217 -31.06 -21.07 -25.13
N HIS A 218 -30.44 -20.91 -23.96
CA HIS A 218 -30.50 -21.90 -22.90
C HIS A 218 -31.94 -22.04 -22.36
N PRO A 219 -32.47 -23.26 -22.15
CA PRO A 219 -33.89 -23.48 -21.83
C PRO A 219 -34.41 -22.73 -20.60
N GLU A 220 -33.57 -22.58 -19.57
CA GLU A 220 -33.94 -21.90 -18.31
C GLU A 220 -33.34 -20.49 -18.18
N ARG A 221 -32.42 -20.12 -19.07
CA ARG A 221 -31.58 -18.90 -19.00
C ARG A 221 -31.47 -18.28 -20.40
N PRO A 222 -32.58 -17.78 -20.96
CA PRO A 222 -32.66 -17.44 -22.37
C PRO A 222 -31.74 -16.29 -22.81
N GLY A 223 -31.18 -15.53 -21.87
CA GLY A 223 -30.16 -14.51 -22.12
C GLY A 223 -28.75 -15.06 -22.37
N LEU A 224 -28.54 -16.37 -22.23
CA LEU A 224 -27.31 -17.07 -22.58
C LEU A 224 -27.59 -18.09 -23.69
N SER A 225 -26.62 -18.31 -24.58
CA SER A 225 -26.62 -19.53 -25.41
C SER A 225 -26.35 -20.77 -24.55
N ALA A 226 -26.91 -21.90 -24.98
CA ALA A 226 -26.62 -23.21 -24.42
C ALA A 226 -25.12 -23.51 -24.45
N GLY A 227 -24.43 -23.12 -25.52
CA GLY A 227 -22.99 -23.26 -25.65
C GLY A 227 -22.19 -22.49 -24.60
N LEU A 228 -22.52 -21.21 -24.37
CA LEU A 228 -21.85 -20.38 -23.36
C LEU A 228 -22.11 -20.90 -21.94
N ALA A 229 -23.36 -21.27 -21.63
CA ALA A 229 -23.73 -21.84 -20.34
C ALA A 229 -22.98 -23.16 -20.06
N LEU A 230 -22.90 -24.06 -21.05
CA LEU A 230 -22.16 -25.31 -20.92
C LEU A 230 -20.65 -25.08 -20.84
N ASN A 231 -20.10 -24.09 -21.56
CA ASN A 231 -18.68 -23.74 -21.44
C ASN A 231 -18.33 -23.26 -20.02
N LEU A 232 -19.19 -22.47 -19.38
CA LEU A 232 -19.01 -22.10 -17.98
C LEU A 232 -18.96 -23.35 -17.08
N LEU A 233 -19.90 -24.29 -17.25
CA LEU A 233 -19.91 -25.53 -16.47
C LEU A 233 -18.69 -26.42 -16.75
N VAL A 234 -18.21 -26.47 -17.99
CA VAL A 234 -16.98 -27.21 -18.35
C VAL A 234 -15.75 -26.56 -17.72
N THR A 235 -15.63 -25.23 -17.74
CA THR A 235 -14.53 -24.53 -17.06
C THR A 235 -14.52 -24.83 -15.56
N GLN A 236 -15.68 -24.82 -14.90
CA GLN A 236 -15.84 -25.19 -13.49
C GLN A 236 -15.44 -26.66 -13.24
N ALA A 237 -15.94 -27.58 -14.06
CA ALA A 237 -15.66 -29.01 -13.92
C ALA A 237 -14.17 -29.34 -14.15
N VAL A 238 -13.51 -28.65 -15.09
CA VAL A 238 -12.06 -28.80 -15.31
C VAL A 238 -11.26 -28.21 -14.15
N ALA A 239 -11.65 -27.04 -13.63
CA ALA A 239 -11.02 -26.42 -12.47
C ALA A 239 -11.08 -27.27 -11.19
N GLU A 240 -12.09 -28.13 -11.06
CA GLU A 240 -12.28 -29.01 -9.90
C GLU A 240 -11.44 -30.30 -9.94
N ARG A 241 -10.76 -30.60 -11.06
CA ARG A 241 -9.96 -31.83 -11.19
C ARG A 241 -8.70 -31.75 -10.34
N GLU A 242 -8.33 -32.89 -9.74
CA GLU A 242 -7.08 -33.00 -8.97
C GLU A 242 -5.83 -32.88 -9.85
N GLU A 243 -5.89 -33.43 -11.07
CA GLU A 243 -4.85 -33.31 -12.08
C GLU A 243 -5.27 -32.30 -13.15
N PRO A 244 -4.47 -31.23 -13.38
CA PRO A 244 -4.80 -30.21 -14.37
C PRO A 244 -4.74 -30.81 -15.78
N VAL A 245 -5.77 -30.54 -16.57
CA VAL A 245 -5.87 -30.93 -17.98
C VAL A 245 -6.07 -29.68 -18.82
N PRO A 246 -5.31 -29.48 -19.92
CA PRO A 246 -5.45 -28.29 -20.74
C PRO A 246 -6.83 -28.26 -21.42
N LEU A 247 -7.61 -27.22 -21.11
CA LEU A 247 -8.90 -26.92 -21.72
C LEU A 247 -8.72 -25.91 -22.86
N TRP A 248 -9.13 -26.32 -24.05
CA TRP A 248 -9.19 -25.48 -25.23
C TRP A 248 -10.65 -25.16 -25.58
N LEU A 249 -10.97 -23.88 -25.71
CA LEU A 249 -12.30 -23.43 -26.12
C LEU A 249 -12.29 -23.05 -27.59
N CYS A 250 -13.08 -23.74 -28.39
CA CYS A 250 -13.11 -23.57 -29.82
C CYS A 250 -14.38 -22.84 -30.26
N THR A 251 -14.20 -21.83 -31.11
CA THR A 251 -15.27 -21.09 -31.79
C THR A 251 -15.12 -21.23 -33.30
N ARG A 252 -16.13 -20.78 -34.05
CA ARG A 252 -16.12 -20.76 -35.51
C ARG A 252 -16.62 -19.42 -36.01
N ASP A 253 -15.82 -18.71 -36.80
CA ASP A 253 -16.18 -17.44 -37.43
C ASP A 253 -16.62 -16.37 -36.43
N ALA A 254 -16.02 -16.41 -35.23
CA ALA A 254 -16.43 -15.59 -34.09
C ALA A 254 -15.60 -14.31 -33.93
N VAL A 255 -14.39 -14.28 -34.48
CA VAL A 255 -13.46 -13.15 -34.44
C VAL A 255 -12.97 -12.82 -35.85
N SER A 256 -12.58 -11.58 -36.10
CA SER A 256 -11.94 -11.21 -37.37
C SER A 256 -10.43 -11.24 -37.22
N ALA A 257 -9.78 -12.12 -37.99
CA ALA A 257 -8.32 -12.26 -38.00
C ALA A 257 -7.65 -11.53 -39.19
N GLY A 258 -8.41 -10.75 -39.96
CA GLY A 258 -7.87 -9.92 -41.03
C GLY A 258 -8.94 -9.13 -41.80
N PRO A 259 -8.54 -8.16 -42.66
CA PRO A 259 -9.49 -7.23 -43.29
C PRO A 259 -10.51 -7.87 -44.24
N ALA A 260 -10.22 -9.06 -44.77
CA ALA A 260 -11.12 -9.82 -45.64
C ALA A 260 -11.99 -10.83 -44.88
N ASP A 261 -11.73 -11.00 -43.58
CA ASP A 261 -12.42 -11.95 -42.71
C ASP A 261 -13.78 -11.41 -42.30
N ARG A 262 -14.78 -12.28 -42.24
CA ARG A 262 -16.14 -11.90 -41.83
C ARG A 262 -16.44 -12.59 -40.51
N VAL A 263 -17.25 -11.93 -39.67
CA VAL A 263 -17.72 -12.54 -38.43
C VAL A 263 -19.16 -12.98 -38.64
N GLY A 264 -19.40 -14.26 -38.87
CA GLY A 264 -20.72 -14.84 -39.06
C GLY A 264 -21.41 -15.25 -37.76
N HIS A 265 -20.63 -15.52 -36.70
CA HIS A 265 -21.11 -16.08 -35.44
C HIS A 265 -20.65 -15.24 -34.24
N PRO A 266 -21.12 -13.98 -34.13
CA PRO A 266 -20.61 -13.05 -33.13
C PRO A 266 -20.84 -13.52 -31.69
N GLU A 267 -21.93 -14.23 -31.39
CA GLU A 267 -22.25 -14.70 -30.04
C GLU A 267 -21.17 -15.61 -29.43
N GLN A 268 -20.49 -16.39 -30.28
CA GLN A 268 -19.45 -17.31 -29.83
C GLN A 268 -18.24 -16.60 -29.23
N SER A 269 -17.99 -15.34 -29.58
CA SER A 269 -16.90 -14.54 -29.00
C SER A 269 -17.06 -14.31 -27.48
N SER A 270 -18.27 -14.48 -26.94
CA SER A 270 -18.48 -14.51 -25.48
C SER A 270 -17.68 -15.62 -24.80
N THR A 271 -17.46 -16.74 -25.51
CA THR A 271 -16.59 -17.84 -25.07
C THR A 271 -15.12 -17.41 -24.98
N TRP A 272 -14.67 -16.47 -25.83
CA TRP A 272 -13.32 -15.90 -25.73
C TRP A 272 -13.17 -15.14 -24.43
N GLY A 273 -14.11 -14.24 -24.11
CA GLY A 273 -14.08 -13.49 -22.85
C GLY A 273 -14.08 -14.41 -21.62
N LEU A 274 -14.92 -15.44 -21.61
CA LEU A 274 -14.93 -16.48 -20.57
C LEU A 274 -13.57 -17.21 -20.47
N GLY A 275 -13.02 -17.62 -21.61
CA GLY A 275 -11.76 -18.35 -21.69
C GLY A 275 -10.57 -17.55 -21.18
N LEU A 276 -10.50 -16.26 -21.51
CA LEU A 276 -9.44 -15.37 -21.03
C LEU A 276 -9.44 -15.26 -19.50
N VAL A 277 -10.62 -15.16 -18.87
CA VAL A 277 -10.75 -15.15 -17.41
C VAL A 277 -10.38 -16.51 -16.82
N PHE A 278 -10.84 -17.61 -17.41
CA PHE A 278 -10.44 -18.95 -16.98
C PHE A 278 -8.92 -19.15 -17.07
N GLY A 279 -8.29 -18.60 -18.10
CA GLY A 279 -6.85 -18.56 -18.25
C GLY A 279 -6.17 -17.89 -17.06
N LEU A 280 -6.72 -16.79 -16.55
CA LEU A 280 -6.20 -16.05 -15.40
C LEU A 280 -6.42 -16.81 -14.07
N GLU A 281 -7.62 -17.34 -13.84
CA GLU A 281 -7.98 -18.04 -12.59
C GLU A 281 -7.37 -19.45 -12.50
N HIS A 282 -7.19 -20.13 -13.64
CA HIS A 282 -6.73 -21.52 -13.72
C HIS A 282 -5.61 -21.74 -14.78
N PRO A 283 -4.46 -21.05 -14.65
CA PRO A 283 -3.41 -21.00 -15.68
C PRO A 283 -2.78 -22.35 -16.03
N GLN A 284 -2.81 -23.30 -15.09
CA GLN A 284 -2.29 -24.66 -15.24
C GLN A 284 -3.23 -25.59 -16.04
N ALA A 285 -4.54 -25.30 -16.02
CA ALA A 285 -5.55 -26.04 -16.78
C ALA A 285 -5.93 -25.32 -18.08
N TRP A 286 -5.29 -24.18 -18.38
CA TRP A 286 -5.58 -23.41 -19.57
C TRP A 286 -4.87 -24.01 -20.79
N GLY A 287 -5.63 -24.35 -21.83
CA GLY A 287 -5.09 -24.66 -23.14
C GLY A 287 -4.98 -23.39 -23.97
N GLY A 288 -6.13 -22.78 -24.26
CA GLY A 288 -6.26 -21.58 -25.07
C GLY A 288 -7.66 -21.44 -25.70
N VAL A 289 -7.82 -20.41 -26.52
CA VAL A 289 -8.97 -20.20 -27.40
C VAL A 289 -8.55 -20.28 -28.86
N ILE A 290 -9.34 -20.97 -29.66
CA ILE A 290 -9.09 -21.17 -31.10
C ILE A 290 -10.36 -20.84 -31.88
N ASP A 291 -10.24 -20.01 -32.91
CA ASP A 291 -11.34 -19.75 -33.84
C ASP A 291 -11.10 -20.40 -35.20
N LEU A 292 -12.06 -21.19 -35.65
CA LEU A 292 -12.08 -21.88 -36.94
C LEU A 292 -12.71 -21.01 -38.04
N PRO A 293 -12.37 -21.21 -39.32
CA PRO A 293 -13.06 -20.54 -40.42
C PRO A 293 -14.51 -21.04 -40.53
N ALA A 294 -15.39 -20.26 -41.16
CA ALA A 294 -16.81 -20.60 -41.35
C ALA A 294 -17.05 -22.01 -41.92
N GLU A 295 -16.21 -22.44 -42.87
CA GLU A 295 -16.24 -23.78 -43.47
C GLU A 295 -14.87 -24.46 -43.24
N PRO A 296 -14.68 -25.13 -42.09
CA PRO A 296 -13.40 -25.77 -41.78
C PRO A 296 -13.16 -26.97 -42.71
N THR A 297 -11.92 -27.09 -43.19
CA THR A 297 -11.48 -28.21 -44.03
C THR A 297 -10.67 -29.23 -43.23
N ALA A 298 -10.41 -30.42 -43.78
CA ALA A 298 -9.54 -31.41 -43.14
C ALA A 298 -8.12 -30.86 -42.88
N ARG A 299 -7.65 -29.94 -43.73
CA ARG A 299 -6.39 -29.24 -43.51
C ARG A 299 -6.46 -28.36 -42.26
N ASP A 300 -7.56 -27.63 -42.06
CA ASP A 300 -7.74 -26.75 -40.91
C ASP A 300 -7.85 -27.55 -39.61
N ALA A 301 -8.53 -28.71 -39.62
CA ALA A 301 -8.54 -29.62 -38.48
C ALA A 301 -7.14 -30.19 -38.16
N GLY A 302 -6.33 -30.47 -39.18
CA GLY A 302 -4.93 -30.84 -38.99
C GLY A 302 -4.08 -29.72 -38.39
N LEU A 303 -4.34 -28.46 -38.76
CA LEU A 303 -3.68 -27.29 -38.17
C LEU A 303 -4.14 -27.00 -36.74
N LEU A 304 -5.42 -27.24 -36.43
CA LEU A 304 -5.94 -27.20 -35.06
C LEU A 304 -5.21 -28.26 -34.22
N ALA A 305 -5.12 -29.50 -34.70
CA ALA A 305 -4.42 -30.56 -33.99
C ALA A 305 -2.93 -30.25 -33.82
N ASP A 306 -2.29 -29.66 -34.84
CA ASP A 306 -0.91 -29.18 -34.75
C ASP A 306 -0.76 -28.07 -33.69
N ALA A 307 -1.70 -27.14 -33.62
CA ALA A 307 -1.70 -26.06 -32.63
C ALA A 307 -1.87 -26.58 -31.20
N LEU A 308 -2.75 -27.56 -30.99
CA LEU A 308 -2.95 -28.22 -29.69
C LEU A 308 -1.71 -29.00 -29.21
N GLY A 309 -0.91 -29.52 -30.15
CA GLY A 309 0.25 -30.38 -29.88
C GLY A 309 1.60 -29.68 -29.95
N ALA A 310 1.64 -28.38 -30.26
CA ALA A 310 2.89 -27.66 -30.51
C ALA A 310 3.75 -27.48 -29.24
N GLY A 311 3.13 -27.52 -28.06
CA GLY A 311 3.84 -27.42 -26.77
C GLY A 311 4.48 -26.05 -26.50
N ASP A 312 4.08 -25.01 -27.21
CA ASP A 312 4.48 -23.62 -26.94
C ASP A 312 3.45 -22.89 -26.07
N HIS A 313 3.68 -21.59 -25.83
CA HIS A 313 2.86 -20.77 -24.95
C HIS A 313 1.71 -20.05 -25.67
N GLU A 314 1.50 -20.30 -26.96
CA GLU A 314 0.45 -19.63 -27.74
C GLU A 314 -0.94 -20.13 -27.33
N ASP A 315 -1.80 -19.21 -26.88
CA ASP A 315 -3.10 -19.54 -26.30
C ASP A 315 -4.29 -18.78 -26.93
N GLN A 316 -4.04 -17.94 -27.95
CA GLN A 316 -5.07 -17.15 -28.64
C GLN A 316 -4.86 -17.22 -30.16
N ILE A 317 -5.63 -18.09 -30.81
CA ILE A 317 -5.35 -18.55 -32.17
C ILE A 317 -6.57 -18.39 -33.07
N ALA A 318 -6.35 -18.03 -34.33
CA ALA A 318 -7.35 -18.13 -35.38
C ALA A 318 -6.77 -18.92 -36.56
N ILE A 319 -7.55 -19.82 -37.15
CA ILE A 319 -7.17 -20.55 -38.36
C ILE A 319 -7.88 -19.91 -39.54
N ARG A 320 -7.12 -19.42 -40.51
CA ARG A 320 -7.63 -18.78 -41.73
C ARG A 320 -6.80 -19.18 -42.92
N SER A 321 -7.46 -19.47 -44.05
CA SER A 321 -6.79 -19.76 -45.32
C SER A 321 -5.73 -20.88 -45.24
N GLY A 322 -5.91 -21.85 -44.34
CA GLY A 322 -4.94 -22.93 -44.10
C GLY A 322 -3.64 -22.48 -43.43
N GLU A 323 -3.69 -21.39 -42.67
CA GLU A 323 -2.63 -20.84 -41.84
C GLU A 323 -3.13 -20.61 -40.40
N VAL A 324 -2.20 -20.67 -39.45
CA VAL A 324 -2.44 -20.38 -38.04
C VAL A 324 -2.02 -18.94 -37.77
N LEU A 325 -2.93 -18.13 -37.24
CA LEU A 325 -2.74 -16.72 -36.89
C LEU A 325 -2.79 -16.56 -35.37
N LEU A 326 -1.94 -15.69 -34.84
CA LEU A 326 -1.75 -15.44 -33.41
C LEU A 326 -2.20 -14.03 -33.06
N ARG A 327 -3.01 -13.90 -32.01
CA ARG A 327 -3.51 -12.60 -31.54
C ARG A 327 -2.43 -11.83 -30.77
N ARG A 328 -2.23 -10.55 -31.09
CA ARG A 328 -1.27 -9.65 -30.44
C ARG A 328 -1.85 -8.26 -30.21
N LEU A 329 -1.50 -7.64 -29.09
CA LEU A 329 -1.80 -6.24 -28.77
C LEU A 329 -0.62 -5.36 -29.20
N ARG A 330 -0.89 -4.24 -29.88
CA ARG A 330 0.13 -3.29 -30.34
C ARG A 330 -0.29 -1.85 -30.06
N ARG A 331 0.70 -0.96 -29.90
CA ARG A 331 0.44 0.48 -29.89
C ARG A 331 -0.12 0.92 -31.25
N ASP A 332 -1.17 1.74 -31.23
CA ASP A 332 -1.76 2.37 -32.41
C ASP A 332 -1.70 3.90 -32.27
N PRO A 333 -0.48 4.49 -32.36
CA PRO A 333 -0.33 5.94 -32.29
C PRO A 333 -1.07 6.58 -33.45
N ARG A 334 -1.53 7.81 -33.23
CA ARG A 334 -2.44 8.49 -34.14
C ARG A 334 -1.81 8.67 -35.53
N ARG A 335 -2.66 8.57 -36.55
CA ARG A 335 -2.31 8.96 -37.93
C ARG A 335 -2.56 10.48 -38.07
N ASP A 336 -1.77 11.16 -38.90
CA ASP A 336 -1.91 12.61 -39.11
C ASP A 336 -3.36 12.97 -39.48
N ALA A 337 -3.98 13.77 -38.61
CA ALA A 337 -5.39 14.10 -38.67
C ALA A 337 -5.68 15.09 -39.81
N SER A 338 -6.15 14.56 -40.93
CA SER A 338 -6.73 15.36 -42.03
C SER A 338 -8.24 15.12 -42.21
N ALA A 339 -8.83 14.21 -41.43
CA ALA A 339 -10.24 13.87 -41.51
C ALA A 339 -11.13 14.96 -40.88
N PRO A 340 -12.30 15.27 -41.48
CA PRO A 340 -13.25 16.21 -40.91
C PRO A 340 -13.83 15.66 -39.59
N ALA A 341 -14.11 16.55 -38.63
CA ALA A 341 -14.71 16.16 -37.36
C ALA A 341 -16.09 15.52 -37.56
N PHE A 342 -16.38 14.47 -36.78
CA PHE A 342 -17.65 13.75 -36.80
C PHE A 342 -18.86 14.67 -36.56
N ARG A 343 -19.93 14.46 -37.34
CA ARG A 343 -21.22 15.15 -37.23
C ARG A 343 -22.34 14.12 -37.29
N THR A 344 -23.42 14.39 -36.57
CA THR A 344 -24.64 13.58 -36.58
C THR A 344 -25.86 14.46 -36.81
N SER A 345 -26.97 13.89 -37.24
CA SER A 345 -28.27 14.56 -37.31
C SER A 345 -29.40 13.73 -36.72
N GLY A 346 -30.54 14.35 -36.46
CA GLY A 346 -31.67 13.67 -35.84
C GLY A 346 -31.42 13.28 -34.38
N ALA A 347 -31.99 12.16 -33.95
CA ALA A 347 -31.95 11.71 -32.56
C ALA A 347 -30.76 10.78 -32.26
N ALA A 348 -30.20 10.88 -31.05
CA ALA A 348 -29.19 9.97 -30.51
C ALA A 348 -29.72 9.22 -29.29
N LEU A 349 -29.77 7.89 -29.39
CA LEU A 349 -30.16 6.97 -28.32
C LEU A 349 -28.94 6.53 -27.52
N ILE A 350 -28.91 6.80 -26.22
CA ILE A 350 -27.80 6.48 -25.33
C ILE A 350 -28.31 5.59 -24.20
N THR A 351 -27.90 4.32 -24.21
CA THR A 351 -28.27 3.35 -23.17
C THR A 351 -27.24 3.32 -22.05
N GLY A 352 -27.71 3.10 -20.80
CA GLY A 352 -26.91 3.46 -19.62
C GLY A 352 -26.81 4.98 -19.44
N GLY A 353 -27.76 5.73 -20.01
CA GLY A 353 -27.68 7.16 -20.34
C GLY A 353 -27.39 8.13 -19.19
N THR A 354 -27.51 7.67 -17.96
CA THR A 354 -27.33 8.47 -16.73
C THR A 354 -26.02 8.13 -15.99
N GLY A 355 -25.20 7.20 -16.50
CA GLY A 355 -23.86 6.91 -15.96
C GLY A 355 -22.81 7.89 -16.49
N GLY A 356 -21.67 8.00 -15.79
CA GLY A 356 -20.61 8.98 -16.08
C GLY A 356 -20.12 8.98 -17.53
N LEU A 357 -19.79 7.80 -18.09
CA LEU A 357 -19.38 7.65 -19.49
C LEU A 357 -20.45 8.13 -20.48
N ALA A 358 -21.71 7.80 -20.20
CA ALA A 358 -22.83 8.18 -21.04
C ALA A 358 -23.08 9.69 -21.01
N ALA A 359 -22.90 10.33 -19.85
CA ALA A 359 -23.03 11.77 -19.69
C ALA A 359 -21.99 12.55 -20.51
N HIS A 360 -20.71 12.14 -20.49
CA HIS A 360 -19.69 12.76 -21.35
C HIS A 360 -20.00 12.58 -22.85
N THR A 361 -20.50 11.40 -23.22
CA THR A 361 -20.87 11.11 -24.61
C THR A 361 -22.09 11.94 -25.06
N ALA A 362 -23.08 12.11 -24.19
CA ALA A 362 -24.27 12.93 -24.46
C ALA A 362 -23.90 14.41 -24.71
N ARG A 363 -23.01 14.97 -23.88
CA ARG A 363 -22.49 16.34 -24.05
C ARG A 363 -21.75 16.49 -25.38
N TRP A 364 -20.92 15.51 -25.74
CA TRP A 364 -20.21 15.52 -27.01
C TRP A 364 -21.18 15.46 -28.21
N LEU A 365 -22.17 14.55 -28.19
CA LEU A 365 -23.16 14.43 -29.26
C LEU A 365 -24.02 15.69 -29.44
N ALA A 366 -24.33 16.41 -28.35
CA ALA A 366 -24.97 17.73 -28.44
C ALA A 366 -24.13 18.71 -29.27
N THR A 367 -22.79 18.71 -29.09
CA THR A 367 -21.88 19.57 -29.88
C THR A 367 -21.67 19.08 -31.33
N CYS A 368 -21.96 17.82 -31.62
CA CYS A 368 -21.87 17.23 -32.96
C CYS A 368 -23.10 17.49 -33.84
N GLY A 369 -24.19 18.03 -33.28
CA GLY A 369 -25.40 18.38 -34.01
C GLY A 369 -26.60 17.46 -33.78
N ALA A 370 -26.59 16.62 -32.74
CA ALA A 370 -27.78 15.86 -32.36
C ALA A 370 -28.94 16.81 -32.03
N GLU A 371 -30.11 16.59 -32.64
CA GLU A 371 -31.31 17.41 -32.44
C GLU A 371 -32.12 16.95 -31.22
N HIS A 372 -31.99 15.66 -30.87
CA HIS A 372 -32.69 15.04 -29.75
C HIS A 372 -31.80 13.98 -29.09
N LEU A 373 -31.53 14.12 -27.78
CA LEU A 373 -30.84 13.12 -26.97
C LEU A 373 -31.86 12.28 -26.19
N VAL A 374 -31.79 10.96 -26.33
CA VAL A 374 -32.64 10.00 -25.63
C VAL A 374 -31.78 9.17 -24.67
N LEU A 375 -31.83 9.51 -23.38
CA LEU A 375 -31.09 8.85 -22.33
C LEU A 375 -31.93 7.71 -21.75
N VAL A 376 -31.47 6.47 -21.90
CA VAL A 376 -32.20 5.27 -21.50
C VAL A 376 -31.48 4.55 -20.37
N SER A 377 -32.20 4.28 -19.28
CA SER A 377 -31.74 3.42 -18.19
C SER A 377 -32.95 2.71 -17.57
N ARG A 378 -32.72 1.70 -16.73
CA ARG A 378 -33.83 1.00 -16.03
C ARG A 378 -34.61 1.94 -15.09
N SER A 379 -33.92 2.89 -14.47
CA SER A 379 -34.51 3.85 -13.53
C SER A 379 -35.05 5.10 -14.23
N GLY A 380 -34.70 5.35 -15.50
CA GLY A 380 -35.18 6.49 -16.28
C GLY A 380 -35.02 7.83 -15.56
N PRO A 381 -36.07 8.67 -15.49
CA PRO A 381 -36.04 9.95 -14.77
C PRO A 381 -35.69 9.84 -13.27
N ASP A 382 -35.93 8.68 -12.65
CA ASP A 382 -35.66 8.43 -11.23
C ASP A 382 -34.19 8.06 -10.97
N ALA A 383 -33.35 7.96 -12.01
CA ALA A 383 -31.92 7.73 -11.84
C ALA A 383 -31.23 8.94 -11.14
N PRO A 384 -30.31 8.72 -10.19
CA PRO A 384 -29.56 9.79 -9.55
C PRO A 384 -28.87 10.70 -10.56
N GLY A 385 -29.00 12.03 -10.39
CA GLY A 385 -28.38 13.03 -11.28
C GLY A 385 -29.04 13.21 -12.65
N ALA A 386 -30.04 12.40 -13.03
CA ALA A 386 -30.65 12.45 -14.37
C ALA A 386 -31.33 13.79 -14.69
N GLY A 387 -32.00 14.40 -13.70
CA GLY A 387 -32.63 15.72 -13.86
C GLY A 387 -31.62 16.82 -14.17
N GLN A 388 -30.52 16.88 -13.41
CA GLN A 388 -29.46 17.86 -13.60
C GLN A 388 -28.79 17.71 -14.98
N LEU A 389 -28.47 16.47 -15.36
CA LEU A 389 -27.89 16.18 -16.68
C LEU A 389 -28.85 16.56 -17.81
N ALA A 390 -30.14 16.27 -17.67
CA ALA A 390 -31.13 16.62 -18.68
C ALA A 390 -31.28 18.14 -18.85
N ASP A 391 -31.25 18.91 -17.76
CA ASP A 391 -31.31 20.37 -17.81
C ASP A 391 -30.05 20.99 -18.42
N GLU A 392 -28.87 20.45 -18.09
CA GLU A 392 -27.60 20.83 -18.71
C GLU A 392 -27.64 20.61 -20.22
N LEU A 393 -28.05 19.41 -20.67
CA LEU A 393 -28.11 19.07 -22.09
C LEU A 393 -29.16 19.90 -22.85
N ARG A 394 -30.30 20.23 -22.24
CA ARG A 394 -31.29 21.15 -22.85
C ARG A 394 -30.71 22.55 -23.04
N ALA A 395 -29.88 23.03 -22.11
CA ALA A 395 -29.21 24.31 -22.24
C ALA A 395 -28.21 24.35 -23.41
N MET A 396 -27.70 23.19 -23.84
CA MET A 396 -26.82 23.06 -25.02
C MET A 396 -27.58 23.09 -26.36
N GLY A 397 -28.91 23.03 -26.36
CA GLY A 397 -29.74 23.14 -27.57
C GLY A 397 -30.62 21.92 -27.96
N PRO A 398 -30.23 20.65 -27.76
CA PRO A 398 -31.06 19.52 -28.18
C PRO A 398 -32.33 19.35 -27.33
N ARG A 399 -33.35 18.71 -27.91
CA ARG A 399 -34.43 18.09 -27.13
C ARG A 399 -33.83 16.98 -26.26
N VAL A 400 -34.31 16.79 -25.02
CA VAL A 400 -33.83 15.70 -24.15
C VAL A 400 -34.99 14.89 -23.60
N THR A 401 -34.98 13.59 -23.86
CA THR A 401 -35.87 12.59 -23.27
C THR A 401 -35.06 11.69 -22.34
N VAL A 402 -35.50 11.53 -21.09
CA VAL A 402 -34.99 10.50 -20.18
C VAL A 402 -36.06 9.43 -20.05
N ALA A 403 -35.77 8.21 -20.45
CA ALA A 403 -36.74 7.12 -20.52
C ALA A 403 -36.33 5.93 -19.65
N ALA A 404 -37.32 5.34 -18.98
CA ALA A 404 -37.17 4.08 -18.27
C ALA A 404 -37.44 2.92 -19.25
N ALA A 405 -36.40 2.17 -19.62
CA ALA A 405 -36.55 0.95 -20.41
C ALA A 405 -35.38 -0.01 -20.13
N ASP A 406 -35.67 -1.30 -20.11
CA ASP A 406 -34.65 -2.34 -20.09
C ASP A 406 -34.25 -2.69 -21.53
N VAL A 407 -32.95 -2.57 -21.84
CA VAL A 407 -32.42 -2.89 -23.17
C VAL A 407 -32.51 -4.39 -23.50
N CYS A 408 -32.63 -5.23 -22.47
CA CYS A 408 -32.83 -6.67 -22.64
C CYS A 408 -34.28 -7.02 -23.05
N ASP A 409 -35.24 -6.12 -22.82
CA ASP A 409 -36.64 -6.27 -23.26
C ASP A 409 -36.82 -5.64 -24.64
N TYR A 410 -36.91 -6.50 -25.67
CA TYR A 410 -37.05 -6.07 -27.06
C TYR A 410 -38.32 -5.26 -27.29
N ASP A 411 -39.46 -5.66 -26.72
CA ASP A 411 -40.75 -5.02 -26.98
C ASP A 411 -40.80 -3.64 -26.30
N ALA A 412 -40.26 -3.52 -25.08
CA ALA A 412 -40.11 -2.23 -24.39
C ALA A 412 -39.19 -1.28 -25.17
N LEU A 413 -38.04 -1.77 -25.65
CA LEU A 413 -37.09 -0.98 -26.42
C LEU A 413 -37.67 -0.54 -27.78
N ALA A 414 -38.36 -1.44 -28.49
CA ALA A 414 -39.03 -1.13 -29.74
C ALA A 414 -40.18 -0.13 -29.57
N GLY A 415 -40.95 -0.25 -28.48
CA GLY A 415 -41.99 0.71 -28.10
C GLY A 415 -41.42 2.11 -27.84
N LEU A 416 -40.31 2.20 -27.11
CA LEU A 416 -39.60 3.46 -26.87
C LEU A 416 -39.10 4.10 -28.17
N VAL A 417 -38.51 3.31 -29.08
CA VAL A 417 -38.06 3.82 -30.38
C VAL A 417 -39.25 4.34 -31.20
N ALA A 418 -40.37 3.62 -31.24
CA ALA A 418 -41.57 4.07 -31.94
C ALA A 418 -42.16 5.37 -31.35
N GLU A 419 -42.10 5.54 -30.01
CA GLU A 419 -42.53 6.77 -29.34
C GLU A 419 -41.62 7.96 -29.68
N VAL A 420 -40.30 7.74 -29.69
CA VAL A 420 -39.32 8.76 -30.05
C VAL A 420 -39.47 9.19 -31.52
N GLU A 421 -39.79 8.25 -32.41
CA GLU A 421 -39.93 8.47 -33.86
C GLU A 421 -41.36 8.80 -34.33
N ALA A 422 -42.29 9.10 -33.41
CA ALA A 422 -43.67 9.45 -33.74
C ALA A 422 -43.77 10.71 -34.63
N ASP A 423 -44.87 10.82 -35.40
CA ASP A 423 -45.07 11.79 -36.49
C ASP A 423 -44.54 13.21 -36.20
N GLY A 424 -43.44 13.57 -36.88
CA GLY A 424 -42.80 14.89 -36.84
C GLY A 424 -41.53 14.99 -35.99
N ALA A 425 -41.13 13.94 -35.27
CA ALA A 425 -39.86 13.88 -34.52
C ALA A 425 -38.67 13.46 -35.42
N PRO A 426 -37.43 13.91 -35.12
CA PRO A 426 -36.26 13.49 -35.87
C PRO A 426 -35.98 11.98 -35.65
N PRO A 427 -35.66 11.22 -36.70
CA PRO A 427 -35.37 9.79 -36.57
C PRO A 427 -34.07 9.56 -35.80
N ILE A 428 -33.96 8.42 -35.11
CA ILE A 428 -32.73 8.01 -34.42
C ILE A 428 -31.68 7.63 -35.46
N ARG A 429 -30.59 8.40 -35.51
CA ARG A 429 -29.44 8.19 -36.40
C ARG A 429 -28.14 7.91 -35.65
N THR A 430 -28.11 8.02 -34.33
CA THR A 430 -26.95 7.62 -33.51
C THR A 430 -27.39 6.71 -32.38
N VAL A 431 -26.68 5.61 -32.15
CA VAL A 431 -26.90 4.70 -31.03
C VAL A 431 -25.60 4.53 -30.27
N VAL A 432 -25.65 4.71 -28.96
CA VAL A 432 -24.51 4.50 -28.05
C VAL A 432 -24.92 3.53 -26.95
N HIS A 433 -24.17 2.43 -26.83
CA HIS A 433 -24.40 1.41 -25.82
C HIS A 433 -23.37 1.47 -24.70
N CYS A 434 -23.70 2.19 -23.62
CA CYS A 434 -22.88 2.29 -22.40
C CYS A 434 -23.40 1.41 -21.25
N ALA A 435 -24.55 0.74 -21.41
CA ALA A 435 -25.12 -0.07 -20.34
C ALA A 435 -24.21 -1.27 -19.99
N GLY A 436 -24.04 -1.54 -18.71
CA GLY A 436 -23.25 -2.66 -18.19
C GLY A 436 -23.35 -2.70 -16.67
N VAL A 437 -23.18 -3.90 -16.10
CA VAL A 437 -23.08 -4.10 -14.66
C VAL A 437 -21.78 -4.85 -14.42
N SER A 438 -20.88 -4.26 -13.62
CA SER A 438 -19.70 -4.99 -13.14
C SER A 438 -20.10 -5.78 -11.91
N ARG A 439 -19.93 -7.10 -11.96
CA ARG A 439 -20.05 -7.99 -10.80
C ARG A 439 -18.75 -8.76 -10.64
N PHE A 440 -18.37 -8.96 -9.39
CA PHE A 440 -17.19 -9.70 -8.98
C PHE A 440 -17.63 -11.08 -8.50
N ASP A 441 -17.54 -12.07 -9.39
CA ASP A 441 -17.89 -13.44 -9.08
C ASP A 441 -16.83 -14.36 -9.68
N SER A 442 -16.14 -15.13 -8.83
CA SER A 442 -15.19 -16.15 -9.30
C SER A 442 -15.89 -17.12 -10.25
N LEU A 443 -15.23 -17.47 -11.36
CA LEU A 443 -15.76 -18.45 -12.31
C LEU A 443 -16.05 -19.78 -11.64
N ARG A 444 -15.31 -20.12 -10.58
CA ARG A 444 -15.50 -21.35 -9.82
C ARG A 444 -16.88 -21.41 -9.15
N ASP A 445 -17.42 -20.30 -8.66
CA ASP A 445 -18.57 -20.31 -7.75
C ASP A 445 -19.82 -19.64 -8.33
N VAL A 446 -19.67 -18.89 -9.43
CA VAL A 446 -20.79 -18.21 -10.08
C VAL A 446 -21.81 -19.21 -10.65
N GLY A 447 -23.09 -19.02 -10.29
CA GLY A 447 -24.21 -19.77 -10.88
C GLY A 447 -24.68 -19.16 -12.20
N LEU A 448 -25.33 -19.97 -13.06
CA LEU A 448 -25.81 -19.53 -14.38
C LEU A 448 -26.71 -18.29 -14.33
N ALA A 449 -27.54 -18.14 -13.30
CA ALA A 449 -28.41 -16.98 -13.13
C ALA A 449 -27.63 -15.69 -12.87
N ALA A 450 -26.65 -15.73 -11.97
CA ALA A 450 -25.81 -14.58 -11.67
C ALA A 450 -24.91 -14.21 -12.86
N PHE A 451 -24.44 -15.21 -13.60
CA PHE A 451 -23.67 -15.02 -14.83
C PHE A 451 -24.52 -14.36 -15.93
N GLU A 452 -25.76 -14.83 -16.15
CA GLU A 452 -26.73 -14.23 -17.07
C GLU A 452 -26.99 -12.77 -16.71
N ASP A 453 -27.31 -12.47 -15.46
CA ASP A 453 -27.56 -11.10 -14.98
C ASP A 453 -26.39 -10.15 -15.29
N GLY A 454 -25.15 -10.61 -15.08
CA GLY A 454 -23.94 -9.80 -15.30
C GLY A 454 -23.63 -9.55 -16.78
N ALA A 455 -23.94 -10.52 -17.65
CA ALA A 455 -23.65 -10.45 -19.08
C ALA A 455 -24.81 -9.89 -19.92
N ALA A 456 -26.06 -9.98 -19.44
CA ALA A 456 -27.26 -9.74 -20.24
C ALA A 456 -27.30 -8.38 -20.93
N ALA A 457 -26.91 -7.31 -20.23
CA ALA A 457 -26.91 -5.97 -20.81
C ALA A 457 -26.03 -5.88 -22.06
N LYS A 458 -24.88 -6.54 -22.06
CA LYS A 458 -23.94 -6.56 -23.18
C LYS A 458 -24.29 -7.61 -24.23
N LEU A 459 -24.82 -8.76 -23.84
CA LEU A 459 -25.24 -9.82 -24.76
C LEU A 459 -26.60 -9.51 -25.39
N VAL A 460 -27.67 -9.68 -24.62
CA VAL A 460 -29.06 -9.50 -25.08
C VAL A 460 -29.32 -8.05 -25.49
N GLY A 461 -28.85 -7.09 -24.69
CA GLY A 461 -29.07 -5.67 -24.98
C GLY A 461 -28.45 -5.23 -26.31
N THR A 462 -27.22 -5.65 -26.60
CA THR A 462 -26.57 -5.36 -27.89
C THR A 462 -27.25 -6.08 -29.05
N ALA A 463 -27.66 -7.33 -28.88
CA ALA A 463 -28.39 -8.08 -29.91
C ALA A 463 -29.72 -7.39 -30.26
N ASN A 464 -30.46 -6.92 -29.26
CA ASN A 464 -31.69 -6.15 -29.46
C ASN A 464 -31.43 -4.83 -30.19
N LEU A 465 -30.38 -4.09 -29.81
CA LEU A 465 -30.02 -2.82 -30.46
C LEU A 465 -29.59 -3.05 -31.92
N ASP A 466 -28.75 -4.04 -32.20
CA ASP A 466 -28.32 -4.35 -33.57
C ASP A 466 -29.51 -4.74 -34.46
N ARG A 467 -30.42 -5.55 -33.93
CA ARG A 467 -31.66 -5.95 -34.62
C ARG A 467 -32.60 -4.78 -34.88
N LEU A 468 -32.83 -3.93 -33.87
CA LEU A 468 -33.75 -2.80 -33.98
C LEU A 468 -33.23 -1.73 -34.93
N PHE A 469 -31.91 -1.58 -34.99
CA PHE A 469 -31.24 -0.59 -35.81
C PHE A 469 -30.52 -1.21 -37.01
N ASP A 470 -31.06 -2.25 -37.65
CA ASP A 470 -30.55 -2.75 -38.94
C ASP A 470 -30.94 -1.84 -40.12
N ARG A 471 -30.51 -0.58 -40.04
CA ARG A 471 -30.74 0.50 -40.99
C ARG A 471 -29.54 1.46 -40.97
N ASP A 472 -29.54 2.43 -41.88
CA ASP A 472 -28.43 3.38 -41.98
C ASP A 472 -28.47 4.37 -40.80
N LEU A 473 -27.34 4.45 -40.10
CA LEU A 473 -27.09 5.34 -38.98
C LEU A 473 -25.84 6.17 -39.27
N ASP A 474 -25.72 7.33 -38.62
CA ASP A 474 -24.46 8.09 -38.59
C ASP A 474 -23.41 7.39 -37.74
N ALA A 475 -23.83 6.80 -36.61
CA ALA A 475 -22.93 6.03 -35.77
C ALA A 475 -23.67 4.99 -34.90
N PHE A 476 -22.99 3.87 -34.64
CA PHE A 476 -23.42 2.82 -33.74
C PHE A 476 -22.23 2.44 -32.85
N LEU A 477 -22.17 3.00 -31.65
CA LEU A 477 -21.02 2.89 -30.75
C LEU A 477 -21.30 1.90 -29.63
N LEU A 478 -20.41 0.93 -29.46
CA LEU A 478 -20.45 -0.04 -28.37
C LEU A 478 -19.29 0.21 -27.40
N TYR A 479 -19.60 0.52 -26.14
CA TYR A 479 -18.58 0.72 -25.12
C TYR A 479 -18.27 -0.63 -24.48
N SER A 480 -17.03 -1.07 -24.65
CA SER A 480 -16.45 -2.28 -24.07
C SER A 480 -15.42 -1.92 -22.99
N SER A 481 -14.85 -2.93 -22.36
CA SER A 481 -13.81 -2.79 -21.33
C SER A 481 -12.62 -3.67 -21.68
N VAL A 482 -11.40 -3.23 -21.38
CA VAL A 482 -10.17 -4.02 -21.51
C VAL A 482 -10.24 -5.40 -20.84
N ALA A 483 -11.14 -5.58 -19.85
CA ALA A 483 -11.46 -6.89 -19.26
C ALA A 483 -11.97 -7.92 -20.29
N GLY A 484 -12.69 -7.49 -21.33
CA GLY A 484 -13.10 -8.36 -22.45
C GLY A 484 -11.99 -8.61 -23.48
N LEU A 485 -10.87 -7.87 -23.39
CA LEU A 485 -9.78 -7.95 -24.36
C LEU A 485 -8.71 -8.95 -23.94
N TRP A 486 -8.23 -8.85 -22.69
CA TRP A 486 -7.19 -9.71 -22.13
C TRP A 486 -7.63 -10.48 -20.88
N GLY A 487 -8.87 -10.31 -20.43
CA GLY A 487 -9.42 -10.97 -19.25
C GLY A 487 -9.22 -10.16 -17.97
N ALA A 488 -10.09 -10.36 -16.98
CA ALA A 488 -9.94 -9.88 -15.62
C ALA A 488 -10.42 -10.96 -14.64
N GLY A 489 -9.59 -11.33 -13.66
CA GLY A 489 -9.95 -12.33 -12.64
C GLY A 489 -11.24 -11.93 -11.92
N ASP A 490 -12.10 -12.90 -11.61
CA ASP A 490 -13.41 -12.70 -10.99
C ASP A 490 -14.42 -11.87 -11.82
N HIS A 491 -14.14 -11.61 -13.10
CA HIS A 491 -15.01 -10.85 -14.02
C HIS A 491 -15.55 -11.71 -15.16
N GLY A 492 -15.82 -13.00 -14.92
CA GLY A 492 -16.21 -13.95 -15.96
C GLY A 492 -17.36 -13.51 -16.88
N SER A 493 -18.49 -13.10 -16.27
CA SER A 493 -19.69 -12.64 -17.01
C SER A 493 -19.46 -11.31 -17.72
N TYR A 494 -18.74 -10.39 -17.07
CA TYR A 494 -18.40 -9.08 -17.60
C TYR A 494 -17.45 -9.18 -18.80
N SER A 495 -16.38 -9.98 -18.71
CA SER A 495 -15.45 -10.21 -19.82
C SER A 495 -16.12 -10.91 -20.99
N ALA A 496 -16.97 -11.92 -20.74
CA ALA A 496 -17.75 -12.58 -21.79
C ALA A 496 -18.67 -11.59 -22.53
N GLY A 497 -19.41 -10.75 -21.81
CA GLY A 497 -20.26 -9.72 -22.41
C GLY A 497 -19.49 -8.67 -23.21
N ASN A 498 -18.34 -8.22 -22.73
CA ASN A 498 -17.54 -7.19 -23.39
C ASN A 498 -16.81 -7.72 -24.65
N ALA A 499 -16.39 -8.98 -24.66
CA ALA A 499 -15.79 -9.62 -25.84
C ALA A 499 -16.79 -9.70 -27.02
N TYR A 500 -18.07 -9.90 -26.73
CA TYR A 500 -19.15 -9.97 -27.73
C TYR A 500 -19.30 -8.71 -28.61
N LEU A 501 -19.10 -7.52 -28.02
CA LEU A 501 -19.41 -6.25 -28.68
C LEU A 501 -18.59 -6.01 -29.95
N ASP A 502 -17.31 -6.39 -29.90
CA ASP A 502 -16.40 -6.24 -31.02
C ASP A 502 -16.84 -7.10 -32.21
N SER A 503 -17.18 -8.37 -31.95
CA SER A 503 -17.67 -9.29 -32.95
C SER A 503 -19.01 -8.86 -33.56
N VAL A 504 -19.92 -8.27 -32.78
CA VAL A 504 -21.14 -7.66 -33.31
C VAL A 504 -20.81 -6.50 -34.24
N THR A 505 -19.89 -5.63 -33.85
CA THR A 505 -19.48 -4.49 -34.68
C THR A 505 -18.94 -4.96 -36.02
N ARG A 506 -18.07 -5.98 -36.03
CA ARG A 506 -17.51 -6.51 -37.28
C ARG A 506 -18.56 -7.21 -38.14
N ASN A 507 -19.45 -8.00 -37.54
CA ASN A 507 -20.59 -8.59 -38.24
C ASN A 507 -21.48 -7.51 -38.88
N ARG A 508 -21.71 -6.41 -38.16
CA ARG A 508 -22.51 -5.27 -38.59
C ARG A 508 -21.86 -4.51 -39.75
N ARG A 509 -20.55 -4.24 -39.67
CA ARG A 509 -19.79 -3.64 -40.79
C ARG A 509 -19.72 -4.54 -42.01
N ALA A 510 -19.64 -5.86 -41.83
CA ALA A 510 -19.71 -6.82 -42.93
C ALA A 510 -21.06 -6.81 -43.68
N ARG A 511 -22.15 -6.39 -43.01
CA ARG A 511 -23.47 -6.13 -43.63
C ARG A 511 -23.60 -4.74 -44.25
N GLY A 512 -22.54 -3.93 -44.25
CA GLY A 512 -22.53 -2.57 -44.78
C GLY A 512 -23.15 -1.54 -43.84
N ARG A 513 -23.31 -1.87 -42.56
CA ARG A 513 -23.84 -0.95 -41.53
C ARG A 513 -22.69 -0.32 -40.74
N THR A 514 -22.90 0.89 -40.23
CA THR A 514 -21.90 1.54 -39.36
C THR A 514 -21.80 0.84 -38.00
N GLY A 515 -20.61 0.85 -37.41
CA GLY A 515 -20.32 0.27 -36.11
C GLY A 515 -18.91 0.58 -35.65
N THR A 516 -18.75 0.88 -34.37
CA THR A 516 -17.45 1.04 -33.71
C THR A 516 -17.50 0.48 -32.30
N THR A 517 -16.50 -0.34 -31.92
CA THR A 517 -16.31 -0.78 -30.54
C THR A 517 -15.09 -0.12 -29.92
N ILE A 518 -15.24 0.36 -28.68
CA ILE A 518 -14.15 0.98 -27.94
C ILE A 518 -13.92 0.22 -26.64
N TYR A 519 -12.71 -0.27 -26.43
CA TYR A 519 -12.31 -0.91 -25.18
C TYR A 519 -11.70 0.14 -24.24
N TRP A 520 -12.41 0.44 -23.15
CA TRP A 520 -11.96 1.43 -22.17
C TRP A 520 -11.10 0.83 -21.05
N GLY A 521 -10.03 1.54 -20.67
CA GLY A 521 -9.33 1.40 -19.39
C GLY A 521 -10.12 1.97 -18.20
N LEU A 522 -9.47 2.16 -17.05
CA LEU A 522 -10.10 2.69 -15.83
C LEU A 522 -10.34 4.21 -15.93
N TRP A 523 -11.48 4.70 -15.44
CA TRP A 523 -11.83 6.14 -15.43
C TRP A 523 -11.90 6.67 -14.00
N SER A 524 -11.48 7.92 -13.77
CA SER A 524 -11.53 8.56 -12.44
C SER A 524 -12.96 8.69 -11.90
N ALA A 525 -13.13 8.54 -10.58
CA ALA A 525 -14.44 8.47 -9.92
C ALA A 525 -15.24 9.79 -9.86
N ASP A 526 -14.62 10.93 -10.17
CA ASP A 526 -15.19 12.26 -9.92
C ASP A 526 -16.43 12.61 -10.78
N ASP A 527 -16.74 11.85 -11.85
CA ASP A 527 -17.78 12.23 -12.82
C ASP A 527 -18.85 11.13 -13.10
N GLY A 528 -19.22 10.33 -12.09
CA GLY A 528 -20.50 9.59 -12.13
C GLY A 528 -20.43 8.11 -12.54
N MET A 529 -19.30 7.44 -12.30
CA MET A 529 -19.28 5.99 -12.13
C MET A 529 -19.82 5.68 -10.71
N GLY A 530 -21.13 5.84 -10.52
CA GLY A 530 -21.79 5.74 -9.20
C GLY A 530 -21.50 4.41 -8.50
N GLU A 531 -21.38 4.45 -7.16
CA GLU A 531 -21.30 3.39 -6.11
C GLU A 531 -20.49 2.10 -6.40
N ALA A 532 -20.55 1.52 -7.60
CA ALA A 532 -19.75 0.39 -8.03
C ALA A 532 -18.23 0.67 -8.08
N ALA A 533 -17.80 1.92 -8.32
CA ALA A 533 -16.38 2.28 -8.26
C ALA A 533 -15.86 2.38 -6.81
N ALA A 534 -16.75 2.66 -5.84
CA ALA A 534 -16.40 2.74 -4.42
C ALA A 534 -16.26 1.35 -3.78
N GLU A 535 -16.98 0.34 -4.27
CA GLU A 535 -16.72 -1.09 -3.93
C GLU A 535 -15.54 -1.68 -4.72
N SER A 536 -15.08 -0.99 -5.78
CA SER A 536 -13.92 -1.38 -6.61
C SER A 536 -12.59 -0.84 -6.10
N SER A 537 -12.50 -0.37 -4.84
CA SER A 537 -11.22 -0.04 -4.18
C SER A 537 -10.24 -1.23 -4.12
N SER A 538 -10.75 -2.44 -4.40
CA SER A 538 -10.01 -3.69 -4.53
C SER A 538 -9.29 -3.87 -5.89
N LEU A 539 -9.54 -2.99 -6.87
CA LEU A 539 -8.96 -3.10 -8.22
C LEU A 539 -7.95 -1.99 -8.52
N ASN A 540 -7.00 -1.75 -7.62
CA ASN A 540 -5.74 -1.16 -8.05
C ASN A 540 -4.95 -2.26 -8.78
N TRP A 541 -5.39 -2.57 -10.00
CA TRP A 541 -4.67 -3.44 -10.92
C TRP A 541 -3.28 -2.84 -11.10
N TYR A 542 -2.26 -3.47 -10.50
CA TYR A 542 -0.87 -3.00 -10.55
C TYR A 542 -0.49 -2.67 -12.01
N GLY A 543 -0.36 -1.38 -12.30
CA GLY A 543 -0.04 -0.84 -13.63
C GLY A 543 -1.21 -0.26 -14.45
N MET A 544 -2.49 -0.45 -14.08
CA MET A 544 -3.62 0.25 -14.71
C MET A 544 -3.87 1.59 -14.01
N ARG A 545 -3.81 2.70 -14.75
CA ARG A 545 -4.01 4.05 -14.21
C ARG A 545 -5.40 4.59 -14.53
N PHE A 546 -5.90 5.47 -13.66
CA PHE A 546 -7.14 6.20 -13.90
C PHE A 546 -6.95 7.22 -15.02
N MET A 547 -7.75 7.12 -16.07
CA MET A 547 -7.76 8.05 -17.17
C MET A 547 -8.58 9.29 -16.84
N ASP A 548 -8.04 10.45 -17.22
CA ASP A 548 -8.78 11.71 -17.26
C ASP A 548 -9.91 11.64 -18.32
N PRO A 549 -11.18 11.92 -17.93
CA PRO A 549 -12.32 11.86 -18.84
C PRO A 549 -12.19 12.74 -20.09
N ARG A 550 -11.58 13.92 -19.98
CA ARG A 550 -11.45 14.85 -21.12
C ARG A 550 -10.50 14.28 -22.17
N THR A 551 -9.39 13.71 -21.73
CA THR A 551 -8.37 13.08 -22.58
C THR A 551 -8.90 11.80 -23.22
N ALA A 552 -9.58 10.94 -22.46
CA ALA A 552 -10.23 9.74 -22.99
C ALA A 552 -11.28 10.08 -24.07
N MET A 553 -12.09 11.12 -23.85
CA MET A 553 -13.07 11.60 -24.83
C MET A 553 -12.43 12.20 -26.10
N ALA A 554 -11.19 12.72 -26.03
CA ALA A 554 -10.46 13.13 -27.22
C ALA A 554 -10.14 11.92 -28.13
N GLY A 555 -9.79 10.77 -27.53
CA GLY A 555 -9.60 9.50 -28.24
C GLY A 555 -10.85 9.02 -28.97
N LEU A 556 -12.02 9.06 -28.30
CA LEU A 556 -13.30 8.77 -28.95
C LEU A 556 -13.55 9.67 -30.17
N ARG A 557 -13.39 10.98 -30.00
CA ARG A 557 -13.67 11.96 -31.07
C ARG A 557 -12.85 11.68 -32.31
N GLN A 558 -11.60 11.27 -32.11
CA GLN A 558 -10.73 10.92 -33.21
C GLN A 558 -11.15 9.60 -33.86
N ALA A 559 -11.39 8.54 -33.08
CA ALA A 559 -11.84 7.26 -33.63
C ALA A 559 -13.10 7.43 -34.51
N MET A 560 -13.96 8.39 -34.14
CA MET A 560 -15.15 8.76 -34.90
C MET A 560 -14.87 9.61 -36.14
N ALA A 561 -13.84 10.44 -36.13
CA ALA A 561 -13.40 11.20 -37.30
C ALA A 561 -12.73 10.29 -38.34
N ASP A 562 -11.96 9.29 -37.86
CA ASP A 562 -11.19 8.36 -38.69
C ASP A 562 -12.02 7.13 -39.14
N ASP A 563 -13.30 7.05 -38.75
CA ASP A 563 -14.21 5.91 -38.98
C ASP A 563 -13.57 4.56 -38.57
N GLU A 564 -12.95 4.56 -37.40
CA GLU A 564 -12.33 3.37 -36.84
C GLU A 564 -13.39 2.35 -36.43
N GLU A 565 -13.17 1.10 -36.83
CA GLU A 565 -14.04 -0.02 -36.46
C GLU A 565 -13.80 -0.49 -35.01
N PHE A 566 -12.55 -0.42 -34.56
CA PHE A 566 -12.10 -0.95 -33.27
C PHE A 566 -10.95 -0.10 -32.74
N ILE A 567 -10.97 0.20 -31.44
CA ILE A 567 -9.85 0.83 -30.75
C ILE A 567 -9.85 0.48 -29.26
N VAL A 568 -8.66 0.42 -28.67
CA VAL A 568 -8.46 0.33 -27.22
C VAL A 568 -7.89 1.65 -26.73
N ILE A 569 -8.48 2.21 -25.66
CA ILE A 569 -7.99 3.44 -25.02
C ILE A 569 -7.80 3.14 -23.52
N GLY A 570 -6.55 3.14 -23.06
CA GLY A 570 -6.17 2.82 -21.69
C GLY A 570 -4.83 3.42 -21.27
N ASP A 571 -4.76 4.00 -20.06
CA ASP A 571 -3.49 4.38 -19.44
C ASP A 571 -2.90 3.18 -18.70
N VAL A 572 -1.82 2.61 -19.25
CA VAL A 572 -1.20 1.38 -18.75
C VAL A 572 0.29 1.61 -18.55
N ASP A 573 0.76 1.45 -17.32
CA ASP A 573 2.16 1.24 -17.01
C ASP A 573 2.52 -0.22 -17.34
N TRP A 574 3.06 -0.43 -18.54
CA TRP A 574 3.39 -1.76 -19.05
C TRP A 574 4.50 -2.46 -18.26
N ALA A 575 5.38 -1.72 -17.58
CA ALA A 575 6.44 -2.30 -16.78
C ALA A 575 5.85 -3.03 -15.56
N ASP A 576 4.93 -2.39 -14.85
CA ASP A 576 4.26 -2.98 -13.69
C ASP A 576 3.16 -3.97 -14.11
N PHE A 577 2.37 -3.62 -15.12
CA PHE A 577 1.24 -4.44 -15.57
C PHE A 577 1.69 -5.81 -16.09
N SER A 578 2.72 -5.86 -16.92
CA SER A 578 3.20 -7.11 -17.51
C SER A 578 3.76 -8.09 -16.48
N ARG A 579 4.42 -7.59 -15.42
CA ARG A 579 5.01 -8.42 -14.36
C ARG A 579 3.96 -9.21 -13.59
N VAL A 580 2.86 -8.55 -13.25
CA VAL A 580 1.72 -9.16 -12.54
C VAL A 580 0.89 -10.01 -13.50
N PHE A 581 0.56 -9.48 -14.68
CA PHE A 581 -0.32 -10.15 -15.63
C PHE A 581 0.28 -11.44 -16.23
N THR A 582 1.61 -11.53 -16.33
CA THR A 582 2.33 -12.73 -16.84
C THR A 582 2.86 -13.65 -15.73
N ALA A 583 2.55 -13.34 -14.47
CA ALA A 583 3.15 -13.98 -13.31
C ALA A 583 2.99 -15.51 -13.29
N ALA A 584 1.76 -15.98 -13.43
CA ALA A 584 1.47 -17.41 -13.34
C ALA A 584 1.77 -18.17 -14.65
N ARG A 585 1.84 -17.46 -15.78
CA ARG A 585 2.05 -18.03 -17.13
C ARG A 585 2.38 -16.90 -18.11
N ARG A 586 3.31 -17.14 -19.04
CA ARG A 586 3.57 -16.25 -20.18
C ARG A 586 2.27 -15.98 -20.96
N ARG A 587 2.04 -14.72 -21.34
CA ARG A 587 0.88 -14.28 -22.13
C ARG A 587 1.33 -13.62 -23.44
N PRO A 588 1.49 -14.39 -24.53
CA PRO A 588 2.04 -13.88 -25.78
C PRO A 588 1.28 -12.71 -26.40
N LEU A 589 0.02 -12.48 -26.00
CA LEU A 589 -0.78 -11.33 -26.41
C LEU A 589 -0.01 -9.99 -26.27
N LEU A 590 0.81 -9.83 -25.23
CA LEU A 590 1.49 -8.57 -24.92
C LEU A 590 2.90 -8.44 -25.54
N ASP A 591 3.41 -9.49 -26.21
CA ASP A 591 4.80 -9.57 -26.68
C ASP A 591 5.18 -8.50 -27.75
N GLU A 592 4.17 -7.89 -28.36
CA GLU A 592 4.35 -6.80 -29.34
C GLU A 592 4.32 -5.39 -28.73
N ILE A 593 4.11 -5.27 -27.42
CA ILE A 593 4.29 -4.01 -26.70
C ILE A 593 5.79 -3.77 -26.45
N PRO A 594 6.37 -2.63 -26.90
CA PRO A 594 7.81 -2.39 -26.81
C PRO A 594 8.40 -2.54 -25.40
N GLU A 595 7.71 -2.01 -24.39
CA GLU A 595 8.11 -2.04 -22.99
C GLU A 595 8.14 -3.47 -22.43
N VAL A 596 7.13 -4.28 -22.79
CA VAL A 596 7.05 -5.69 -22.38
C VAL A 596 8.14 -6.51 -23.06
N ARG A 597 8.38 -6.28 -24.36
CA ARG A 597 9.45 -6.93 -25.11
C ARG A 597 10.83 -6.64 -24.53
N ALA A 598 11.08 -5.39 -24.14
CA ALA A 598 12.34 -5.01 -23.49
C ALA A 598 12.53 -5.78 -22.17
N ALA A 599 11.49 -5.85 -21.34
CA ALA A 599 11.51 -6.61 -20.08
C ALA A 599 11.72 -8.12 -20.29
N LEU A 600 11.09 -8.71 -21.32
CA LEU A 600 11.26 -10.13 -21.67
C LEU A 600 12.67 -10.45 -22.20
N ALA A 601 13.26 -9.55 -23.00
CA ALA A 601 14.62 -9.73 -23.52
C ALA A 601 15.70 -9.69 -22.43
N GLU A 602 15.49 -8.89 -21.38
CA GLU A 602 16.32 -8.88 -20.18
C GLU A 602 16.16 -10.18 -19.36
N GLY A 603 14.95 -10.76 -19.33
CA GLY A 603 14.64 -12.02 -18.65
C GLY A 603 15.14 -13.29 -19.36
N GLU A 604 15.07 -13.36 -20.69
CA GLU A 604 15.51 -14.52 -21.50
C GLU A 604 17.03 -14.73 -21.47
N ALA A 605 17.81 -13.66 -21.27
CA ALA A 605 19.26 -13.76 -21.00
C ALA A 605 19.56 -14.45 -19.65
N SER A 606 18.59 -14.48 -18.73
CA SER A 606 18.69 -15.11 -17.41
C SER A 606 18.03 -16.50 -17.33
N ALA A 607 17.21 -16.90 -18.31
CA ALA A 607 16.31 -18.06 -18.22
C ALA A 607 16.78 -19.35 -18.94
N ALA A 608 17.99 -19.40 -19.51
CA ALA A 608 18.52 -20.57 -20.23
C ALA A 608 18.94 -21.78 -19.34
N ALA A 609 18.27 -22.05 -18.22
CA ALA A 609 18.56 -23.18 -17.34
C ALA A 609 17.28 -23.90 -16.87
N GLU A 610 16.90 -25.00 -17.54
CA GLU A 610 15.80 -25.87 -17.11
C GLU A 610 16.21 -26.78 -15.94
N ASN A 611 15.31 -26.80 -14.95
CA ASN A 611 15.33 -27.36 -13.60
C ASN A 611 16.68 -27.46 -12.84
N PRO A 612 17.22 -26.33 -12.37
CA PRO A 612 18.57 -26.25 -11.83
C PRO A 612 18.66 -26.34 -10.30
N LEU A 613 17.56 -26.27 -9.53
CA LEU A 613 17.65 -25.97 -8.11
C LEU A 613 18.18 -27.15 -7.26
N LEU A 614 17.66 -28.38 -7.43
CA LEU A 614 18.10 -29.53 -6.61
C LEU A 614 19.53 -30.00 -6.94
N GLU A 615 19.93 -29.92 -8.22
CA GLU A 615 21.30 -30.19 -8.66
C GLU A 615 22.29 -29.07 -8.29
N ARG A 616 21.83 -27.82 -8.18
CA ARG A 616 22.63 -26.70 -7.64
C ARG A 616 22.75 -26.75 -6.12
N LEU A 617 21.73 -27.18 -5.40
CA LEU A 617 21.73 -27.23 -3.94
C LEU A 617 22.63 -28.36 -3.40
N ARG A 618 22.59 -29.57 -3.99
CA ARG A 618 23.37 -30.73 -3.51
C ARG A 618 24.90 -30.53 -3.36
N PRO A 619 25.62 -29.86 -4.29
CA PRO A 619 27.05 -29.63 -4.17
C PRO A 619 27.42 -28.39 -3.34
N LEU A 620 26.46 -27.57 -2.92
CA LEU A 620 26.71 -26.35 -2.13
C LEU A 620 26.80 -26.67 -0.62
N ALA A 621 27.63 -25.91 0.10
CA ALA A 621 27.66 -25.95 1.57
C ALA A 621 26.32 -25.47 2.16
N PRO A 622 25.94 -25.88 3.39
CA PRO A 622 24.65 -25.56 4.00
C PRO A 622 24.29 -24.06 3.94
N GLU A 623 25.26 -23.18 4.17
CA GLU A 623 25.08 -21.73 4.16
C GLU A 623 24.76 -21.21 2.75
N ALA A 624 25.38 -21.80 1.72
CA ALA A 624 25.13 -21.45 0.32
C ALA A 624 23.83 -22.06 -0.23
N GLN A 625 23.34 -23.16 0.36
CA GLN A 625 22.03 -23.72 0.07
C GLN A 625 20.90 -22.82 0.59
N GLU A 626 21.05 -22.32 1.81
CA GLU A 626 20.07 -21.44 2.44
C GLU A 626 19.97 -20.08 1.73
N ILE A 627 21.11 -19.50 1.30
CA ILE A 627 21.14 -18.27 0.48
C ILE A 627 20.36 -18.48 -0.83
N LEU A 628 20.61 -19.58 -1.53
CA LEU A 628 19.95 -19.87 -2.81
C LEU A 628 18.43 -20.06 -2.66
N LEU A 629 17.99 -20.77 -1.60
CA LEU A 629 16.58 -20.95 -1.30
C LEU A 629 15.91 -19.66 -0.83
N ARG A 630 16.63 -18.81 -0.10
CA ARG A 630 16.16 -17.50 0.35
C ARG A 630 15.95 -16.57 -0.82
N ASP A 631 16.90 -16.50 -1.75
CA ASP A 631 16.74 -15.72 -2.98
C ASP A 631 15.56 -16.23 -3.83
N LEU A 632 15.35 -17.55 -3.89
CA LEU A 632 14.19 -18.15 -4.56
C LEU A 632 12.87 -17.71 -3.90
N VAL A 633 12.74 -17.86 -2.59
CA VAL A 633 11.52 -17.50 -1.86
C VAL A 633 11.26 -15.99 -1.96
N ARG A 634 12.28 -15.14 -1.80
CA ARG A 634 12.16 -13.67 -2.00
C ARG A 634 11.70 -13.30 -3.40
N THR A 635 12.21 -14.00 -4.41
CA THR A 635 11.80 -13.76 -5.80
C THR A 635 10.33 -14.07 -6.00
N HIS A 636 9.85 -15.20 -5.48
CA HIS A 636 8.42 -15.55 -5.60
C HIS A 636 7.51 -14.72 -4.69
N VAL A 637 7.98 -14.27 -3.54
CA VAL A 637 7.25 -13.37 -2.64
C VAL A 637 7.15 -11.97 -3.23
N SER A 638 8.23 -11.43 -3.83
CA SER A 638 8.21 -10.10 -4.47
C SER A 638 7.28 -10.09 -5.66
N HIS A 639 7.25 -11.21 -6.38
CA HIS A 639 6.41 -11.41 -7.54
C HIS A 639 4.91 -11.44 -7.22
N VAL A 640 4.51 -12.15 -6.15
CA VAL A 640 3.10 -12.21 -5.71
C VAL A 640 2.63 -10.89 -5.09
N LEU A 641 3.55 -10.09 -4.54
CA LEU A 641 3.25 -8.78 -3.94
C LEU A 641 3.36 -7.59 -4.91
N GLY A 642 3.79 -7.81 -6.14
CA GLY A 642 3.99 -6.75 -7.13
C GLY A 642 5.20 -5.83 -6.87
N HIS A 643 6.20 -6.27 -6.11
CA HIS A 643 7.43 -5.50 -5.87
C HIS A 643 8.45 -5.66 -7.02
N ALA A 644 9.11 -4.56 -7.40
CA ALA A 644 10.05 -4.51 -8.53
C ALA A 644 11.40 -5.24 -8.31
N SER A 645 11.77 -5.57 -7.05
CA SER A 645 12.99 -6.34 -6.76
C SER A 645 12.86 -7.25 -5.54
N ALA A 646 13.45 -8.45 -5.62
CA ALA A 646 13.54 -9.42 -4.52
C ALA A 646 14.42 -8.92 -3.36
N GLU A 647 15.36 -8.01 -3.65
CA GLU A 647 16.32 -7.44 -2.69
C GLU A 647 15.68 -6.45 -1.71
N ALA A 648 14.49 -5.91 -2.04
CA ALA A 648 13.73 -4.98 -1.20
C ALA A 648 12.84 -5.66 -0.15
N LEU A 649 12.72 -6.99 -0.17
CA LEU A 649 11.92 -7.75 0.80
C LEU A 649 12.72 -8.11 2.04
N GLU A 650 12.20 -7.73 3.21
CA GLU A 650 12.73 -8.18 4.50
C GLU A 650 12.31 -9.63 4.78
N ASN A 651 13.29 -10.50 5.01
CA ASN A 651 13.03 -11.94 5.10
C ASN A 651 12.27 -12.38 6.37
N THR A 652 12.21 -11.52 7.38
CA THR A 652 11.55 -11.77 8.66
C THR A 652 10.19 -11.09 8.78
N ARG A 653 9.79 -10.30 7.77
CA ARG A 653 8.50 -9.62 7.75
C ARG A 653 7.40 -10.60 7.42
N SER A 654 6.29 -10.53 8.16
CA SER A 654 5.23 -11.51 7.97
C SER A 654 4.58 -11.31 6.60
N PHE A 655 4.24 -12.41 5.92
CA PHE A 655 3.55 -12.37 4.63
C PHE A 655 2.26 -11.55 4.72
N ARG A 656 1.55 -11.59 5.85
CA ARG A 656 0.35 -10.77 6.08
C ARG A 656 0.64 -9.26 6.06
N ASP A 657 1.74 -8.83 6.65
CA ASP A 657 2.16 -7.41 6.68
C ASP A 657 2.75 -6.93 5.35
N LEU A 658 3.15 -7.89 4.50
CA LEU A 658 3.52 -7.66 3.12
C LEU A 658 2.30 -7.56 2.19
N GLY A 659 1.09 -7.81 2.69
CA GLY A 659 -0.16 -7.70 1.93
C GLY A 659 -0.79 -9.04 1.55
N PHE A 660 -0.26 -10.18 2.02
CA PHE A 660 -0.85 -11.49 1.74
C PHE A 660 -2.21 -11.67 2.42
N ASP A 661 -3.23 -11.93 1.62
CA ASP A 661 -4.53 -12.43 2.03
C ASP A 661 -4.66 -13.95 1.72
N SER A 662 -5.86 -14.51 1.93
CA SER A 662 -6.12 -15.93 1.66
C SER A 662 -5.98 -16.34 0.19
N LEU A 663 -5.97 -15.39 -0.75
CA LEU A 663 -5.79 -15.61 -2.19
C LEU A 663 -4.31 -15.54 -2.58
N LEU A 664 -3.58 -14.51 -2.15
CA LEU A 664 -2.14 -14.38 -2.36
C LEU A 664 -1.37 -15.53 -1.70
N ALA A 665 -1.84 -16.03 -0.56
CA ALA A 665 -1.27 -17.20 0.11
C ALA A 665 -1.35 -18.47 -0.77
N VAL A 666 -2.43 -18.61 -1.55
CA VAL A 666 -2.62 -19.73 -2.48
C VAL A 666 -1.74 -19.57 -3.72
N GLU A 667 -1.51 -18.33 -4.18
CA GLU A 667 -0.64 -18.01 -5.31
C GLU A 667 0.84 -18.24 -5.00
N LEU A 668 1.36 -17.77 -3.86
CA LEU A 668 2.74 -18.04 -3.43
C LEU A 668 2.98 -19.54 -3.26
N ARG A 669 2.04 -20.26 -2.66
CA ARG A 669 2.09 -21.73 -2.57
C ARG A 669 2.17 -22.38 -3.95
N ASN A 670 1.35 -21.94 -4.90
CA ASN A 670 1.36 -22.49 -6.27
C ASN A 670 2.69 -22.20 -6.98
N SER A 671 3.23 -20.99 -6.81
CA SER A 671 4.50 -20.55 -7.39
C SER A 671 5.68 -21.37 -6.84
N LEU A 672 5.76 -21.53 -5.52
CA LEU A 672 6.79 -22.35 -4.86
C LEU A 672 6.66 -23.83 -5.19
N ARG A 673 5.44 -24.38 -5.31
CA ARG A 673 5.23 -25.76 -5.76
C ARG A 673 5.80 -25.98 -7.16
N THR A 674 5.61 -25.03 -8.06
CA THR A 674 6.15 -25.09 -9.44
C THR A 674 7.68 -25.00 -9.43
N ALA A 675 8.25 -24.10 -8.62
CA ALA A 675 9.70 -23.88 -8.56
C ALA A 675 10.47 -25.00 -7.83
N THR A 676 9.83 -25.67 -6.87
CA THR A 676 10.48 -26.69 -6.01
C THR A 676 10.05 -28.12 -6.31
N GLY A 677 8.93 -28.33 -7.00
CA GLY A 677 8.35 -29.66 -7.25
C GLY A 677 7.70 -30.32 -6.03
N LEU A 678 7.62 -29.64 -4.88
CA LEU A 678 7.09 -30.18 -3.63
C LEU A 678 5.55 -30.11 -3.53
N LYS A 679 4.93 -31.10 -2.87
CA LYS A 679 3.51 -31.03 -2.49
C LYS A 679 3.36 -30.19 -1.21
N LEU A 680 3.01 -28.91 -1.37
CA LEU A 680 2.86 -27.95 -0.27
C LEU A 680 1.37 -27.75 0.12
N PRO A 681 1.02 -27.74 1.43
CA PRO A 681 -0.37 -27.59 1.90
C PRO A 681 -0.93 -26.16 1.69
N THR A 682 -2.25 -26.02 1.69
CA THR A 682 -2.96 -24.71 1.58
C THR A 682 -2.67 -23.75 2.74
N THR A 683 -2.26 -24.26 3.88
CA THR A 683 -1.95 -23.48 5.09
C THR A 683 -0.49 -23.00 5.15
N LEU A 684 0.35 -23.33 4.16
CA LEU A 684 1.81 -23.11 4.17
C LEU A 684 2.22 -21.68 4.58
N VAL A 685 1.59 -20.65 4.01
CA VAL A 685 1.89 -19.23 4.25
C VAL A 685 1.42 -18.78 5.65
N PHE A 686 0.46 -19.50 6.25
CA PHE A 686 0.00 -19.26 7.62
C PHE A 686 0.83 -20.02 8.66
N ASP A 687 1.28 -21.23 8.31
CA ASP A 687 2.12 -22.09 9.15
C ASP A 687 3.58 -21.59 9.19
N HIS A 688 4.03 -20.95 8.11
CA HIS A 688 5.36 -20.36 7.94
C HIS A 688 5.20 -18.90 7.49
N PRO A 689 4.97 -17.98 8.42
CA PRO A 689 4.46 -16.65 8.12
C PRO A 689 5.50 -15.67 7.55
N ASP A 690 6.74 -16.08 7.29
CA ASP A 690 7.81 -15.20 6.78
C ASP A 690 8.78 -15.99 5.88
N VAL A 691 9.62 -15.28 5.11
CA VAL A 691 10.54 -15.86 4.13
C VAL A 691 11.50 -16.84 4.80
N ASP A 692 12.03 -16.52 5.98
CA ASP A 692 13.02 -17.36 6.66
C ASP A 692 12.45 -18.68 7.14
N ARG A 693 11.26 -18.66 7.75
CA ARG A 693 10.55 -19.88 8.15
C ARG A 693 10.13 -20.72 6.96
N LEU A 694 9.77 -20.07 5.84
CA LEU A 694 9.41 -20.77 4.62
C LEU A 694 10.63 -21.39 3.93
N VAL A 695 11.79 -20.71 3.96
CA VAL A 695 13.08 -21.24 3.50
C VAL A 695 13.51 -22.45 4.32
N GLN A 696 13.41 -22.38 5.66
CA GLN A 696 13.73 -23.51 6.54
C GLN A 696 12.81 -24.71 6.27
N HIS A 697 11.53 -24.47 6.06
CA HIS A 697 10.57 -25.52 5.70
C HIS A 697 10.90 -26.17 4.34
N LEU A 698 11.21 -25.36 3.32
CA LEU A 698 11.58 -25.84 1.99
C LEU A 698 12.93 -26.57 1.98
N HIS A 699 13.92 -26.09 2.76
CA HIS A 699 15.20 -26.76 2.94
C HIS A 699 15.01 -28.16 3.53
N THR A 700 14.23 -28.27 4.61
CA THR A 700 13.87 -29.56 5.25
C THR A 700 13.11 -30.49 4.29
N ALA A 701 12.17 -29.95 3.50
CA ALA A 701 11.34 -30.74 2.59
C ALA A 701 12.07 -31.19 1.30
N LEU A 702 13.06 -30.44 0.82
CA LEU A 702 13.84 -30.75 -0.40
C LEU A 702 15.06 -31.63 -0.13
N LEU A 703 15.67 -31.52 1.05
CA LEU A 703 16.96 -32.16 1.37
C LEU A 703 16.87 -33.18 2.52
N GLY A 704 15.66 -33.41 3.06
CA GLY A 704 15.39 -34.22 4.26
C GLY A 704 16.27 -35.46 4.45
N ASP A 705 16.95 -35.47 5.60
CA ASP A 705 17.73 -36.52 6.27
C ASP A 705 18.39 -37.58 5.38
N ALA A 706 19.59 -37.22 4.90
CA ALA A 706 20.67 -38.19 4.79
C ALA A 706 21.42 -38.24 6.14
N GLU A 707 21.29 -39.38 6.84
CA GLU A 707 21.86 -39.76 8.15
C GLU A 707 20.98 -39.38 9.36
N GLU A 708 20.36 -40.25 10.16
CA GLU A 708 20.48 -41.71 10.34
C GLU A 708 19.20 -42.23 11.02
N ASP A 709 18.53 -43.18 10.37
CA ASP A 709 17.69 -44.16 11.05
C ASP A 709 18.62 -45.27 11.55
N ARG A 710 19.01 -45.23 12.83
CA ARG A 710 19.37 -46.42 13.63
C ARG A 710 19.47 -46.14 15.12
N THR A 711 18.59 -46.84 15.84
CA THR A 711 18.64 -47.25 17.26
C THR A 711 18.19 -46.25 18.33
N ASP A 712 16.87 -46.21 18.51
CA ASP A 712 16.14 -46.71 19.69
C ASP A 712 16.75 -46.53 21.10
N THR A 713 15.88 -46.03 21.99
CA THR A 713 15.88 -46.01 23.46
C THR A 713 16.60 -44.88 24.22
N ALA A 714 15.80 -44.31 25.13
CA ALA A 714 16.12 -43.65 26.41
C ALA A 714 16.31 -42.11 26.43
N THR A 715 15.27 -41.45 26.98
CA THR A 715 15.33 -40.34 27.95
C THR A 715 16.59 -39.47 27.98
N SER A 716 16.46 -38.20 27.55
CA SER A 716 17.25 -37.02 27.98
C SER A 716 16.88 -35.80 27.11
N PRO A 717 17.42 -34.58 27.35
CA PRO A 717 17.07 -33.67 28.44
C PRO A 717 16.96 -32.22 27.91
N ALA A 718 16.80 -31.24 28.81
CA ALA A 718 17.25 -29.89 28.52
C ALA A 718 18.75 -29.90 28.14
N ALA A 719 19.11 -29.26 27.02
CA ALA A 719 20.46 -28.79 26.72
C ALA A 719 20.33 -27.64 25.71
N ALA A 720 20.37 -26.41 26.21
CA ALA A 720 21.60 -25.64 26.26
C ALA A 720 21.95 -25.06 24.88
N VAL A 721 21.24 -23.99 24.54
CA VAL A 721 21.93 -22.83 23.95
C VAL A 721 23.07 -22.53 24.89
N VAL A 722 24.31 -22.59 24.41
CA VAL A 722 25.43 -21.97 25.12
C VAL A 722 25.09 -20.48 25.17
N PRO A 723 24.74 -19.90 26.33
CA PRO A 723 24.75 -18.45 26.42
C PRO A 723 26.21 -18.07 26.23
N ALA A 724 26.49 -17.10 25.37
CA ALA A 724 27.59 -16.22 25.69
C ALA A 724 27.34 -15.79 27.14
N THR A 725 28.23 -16.20 28.03
CA THR A 725 28.23 -15.77 29.42
C THR A 725 28.42 -14.27 29.42
N ASP A 726 27.33 -13.53 29.42
CA ASP A 726 27.25 -12.30 30.17
C ASP A 726 25.79 -12.06 30.58
N ASP A 727 25.52 -12.35 31.85
CA ASP A 727 24.32 -11.91 32.58
C ASP A 727 24.42 -10.39 32.88
N ASP A 728 25.10 -9.65 31.99
CA ASP A 728 25.49 -8.26 32.19
C ASP A 728 24.31 -7.35 31.88
N ALA A 729 23.85 -6.66 32.92
CA ALA A 729 22.71 -5.77 32.83
C ALA A 729 23.06 -4.52 31.99
N ILE A 730 22.05 -3.81 31.50
CA ILE A 730 22.27 -2.61 30.67
C ILE A 730 22.15 -1.37 31.55
N ALA A 731 23.20 -0.56 31.61
CA ALA A 731 23.23 0.71 32.31
C ALA A 731 22.62 1.82 31.45
N ILE A 732 21.77 2.65 32.06
CA ILE A 732 21.38 3.97 31.52
C ILE A 732 22.40 4.96 32.08
N ILE A 733 23.20 5.59 31.22
CA ILE A 733 24.28 6.50 31.64
C ILE A 733 24.00 7.97 31.30
N GLY A 734 23.08 8.24 30.37
CA GLY A 734 22.70 9.60 29.96
C GLY A 734 21.25 9.67 29.51
N MET A 735 20.63 10.86 29.63
CA MET A 735 19.24 11.10 29.23
C MET A 735 19.06 12.54 28.76
N GLY A 736 18.22 12.77 27.74
CA GLY A 736 17.80 14.09 27.28
C GLY A 736 16.34 14.06 26.83
N CYS A 737 15.60 15.16 27.00
CA CYS A 737 14.20 15.23 26.57
C CYS A 737 13.72 16.63 26.20
N ARG A 738 12.64 16.66 25.41
CA ARG A 738 11.78 17.82 25.16
C ARG A 738 10.35 17.38 25.38
N LEU A 739 9.68 17.94 26.38
CA LEU A 739 8.33 17.54 26.78
C LEU A 739 7.44 18.78 26.97
N PRO A 740 6.10 18.60 27.00
CA PRO A 740 5.17 19.69 27.23
C PRO A 740 5.45 20.46 28.52
N GLY A 741 5.01 21.72 28.58
CA GLY A 741 5.20 22.57 29.77
C GLY A 741 6.56 23.28 29.83
N GLY A 742 7.28 23.34 28.70
CA GLY A 742 8.59 23.99 28.63
C GLY A 742 9.73 23.13 29.17
N ILE A 743 9.53 21.82 29.28
CA ILE A 743 10.54 20.88 29.76
C ILE A 743 11.61 20.73 28.68
N SER A 744 12.82 21.19 29.00
CA SER A 744 13.98 21.14 28.11
C SER A 744 15.03 20.09 28.53
N GLY A 745 14.78 19.34 29.60
CA GLY A 745 15.66 18.26 30.02
C GLY A 745 15.15 17.51 31.26
N PRO A 746 15.91 16.49 31.73
CA PRO A 746 15.49 15.63 32.84
C PRO A 746 15.24 16.38 34.16
N ASP A 747 15.99 17.44 34.45
CA ASP A 747 15.84 18.21 35.69
C ASP A 747 14.55 19.06 35.71
N ASP A 748 14.15 19.60 34.55
CA ASP A 748 12.85 20.27 34.40
C ASP A 748 11.69 19.28 34.55
N LEU A 749 11.83 18.07 33.99
CA LEU A 749 10.86 16.99 34.17
C LEU A 749 10.74 16.63 35.65
N TRP A 750 11.85 16.50 36.37
CA TRP A 750 11.82 16.22 37.81
C TRP A 750 11.11 17.33 38.58
N ARG A 751 11.41 18.60 38.30
CA ARG A 751 10.76 19.75 38.95
C ARG A 751 9.24 19.69 38.78
N LEU A 752 8.77 19.46 37.54
CA LEU A 752 7.35 19.33 37.24
C LEU A 752 6.71 18.16 37.99
N LEU A 753 7.36 16.99 38.03
CA LEU A 753 6.84 15.79 38.71
C LEU A 753 6.78 15.97 40.23
N ALA A 754 7.83 16.54 40.84
CA ALA A 754 7.92 16.75 42.28
C ALA A 754 6.92 17.81 42.78
N GLU A 755 6.68 18.85 41.98
CA GLU A 755 5.70 19.90 42.28
C GLU A 755 4.26 19.48 41.94
N GLY A 756 4.08 18.41 41.18
CA GLY A 756 2.77 17.93 40.73
C GLY A 756 2.14 18.82 39.67
N GLY A 757 2.96 19.33 38.73
CA GLY A 757 2.54 20.19 37.63
C GLY A 757 1.80 19.44 36.52
N ASP A 758 0.89 20.16 35.86
CA ASP A 758 0.10 19.74 34.70
C ASP A 758 0.52 20.57 33.48
N ALA A 759 1.00 19.91 32.45
CA ALA A 759 1.58 20.50 31.25
C ALA A 759 0.62 20.55 30.05
N ILE A 760 -0.66 20.23 30.25
CA ILE A 760 -1.68 20.31 29.19
C ILE A 760 -2.03 21.78 28.89
N SER A 761 -1.97 22.15 27.62
CA SER A 761 -2.21 23.50 27.11
C SER A 761 -3.22 23.52 25.96
N ALA A 762 -3.58 24.73 25.51
CA ALA A 762 -4.32 24.90 24.25
C ALA A 762 -3.45 24.50 23.04
N PHE A 763 -4.09 24.33 21.88
CA PHE A 763 -3.41 23.99 20.61
C PHE A 763 -2.40 25.07 20.18
N PRO A 764 -1.29 24.67 19.54
CA PRO A 764 -0.21 25.57 19.13
C PRO A 764 -0.62 26.44 17.95
N GLY A 765 -0.31 27.74 18.01
CA GLY A 765 -0.62 28.71 16.96
C GLY A 765 0.44 28.84 15.86
N ASP A 766 1.56 28.12 15.97
CA ASP A 766 2.76 28.24 15.15
C ASP A 766 2.97 27.05 14.18
N ARG A 767 1.97 26.16 14.05
CA ARG A 767 2.00 24.98 13.17
C ARG A 767 1.26 25.16 11.84
N GLY A 768 0.48 26.23 11.70
CA GLY A 768 -0.32 26.51 10.50
C GLY A 768 -1.71 25.84 10.49
N TRP A 769 -2.16 25.30 11.63
CA TRP A 769 -3.48 24.67 11.76
C TRP A 769 -4.61 25.70 11.71
N ASP A 770 -5.72 25.36 11.05
CA ASP A 770 -6.97 26.13 11.13
C ASP A 770 -7.67 25.89 12.48
N LEU A 771 -7.17 26.53 13.54
CA LEU A 771 -7.73 26.35 14.89
C LEU A 771 -9.21 26.76 15.01
N ALA A 772 -9.68 27.69 14.16
CA ALA A 772 -11.07 28.14 14.17
C ALA A 772 -12.00 27.10 13.53
N GLY A 773 -11.55 26.48 12.45
CA GLY A 773 -12.25 25.40 11.76
C GLY A 773 -12.02 24.01 12.36
N LEU A 774 -11.05 23.80 13.26
CA LEU A 774 -10.70 22.45 13.73
C LEU A 774 -11.65 21.90 14.81
N TYR A 775 -12.22 22.76 15.66
CA TYR A 775 -13.06 22.32 16.78
C TYR A 775 -14.51 22.04 16.36
N SER A 776 -15.08 20.95 16.88
CA SER A 776 -16.53 20.74 16.93
C SER A 776 -16.91 19.96 18.20
N PRO A 777 -17.97 20.34 18.92
CA PRO A 777 -18.48 19.54 20.03
C PRO A 777 -19.15 18.25 19.57
N ASP A 778 -19.46 18.11 18.27
CA ASP A 778 -20.03 16.89 17.70
C ASP A 778 -18.91 15.94 17.25
N PRO A 779 -18.72 14.78 17.92
CA PRO A 779 -17.72 13.79 17.52
C PRO A 779 -18.01 13.15 16.15
N ASP A 780 -19.23 13.31 15.63
CA ASP A 780 -19.66 12.73 14.36
C ASP A 780 -19.45 13.69 13.15
N GLU A 781 -18.90 14.90 13.36
CA GLU A 781 -18.56 15.87 12.30
C GLU A 781 -17.19 15.60 11.64
N ALA A 782 -17.10 15.64 10.30
CA ALA A 782 -15.91 15.20 9.55
C ALA A 782 -14.81 16.26 9.55
N GLY A 783 -13.55 15.82 9.72
CA GLY A 783 -12.40 16.72 9.75
C GLY A 783 -12.25 17.56 11.02
N ARG A 784 -13.04 17.31 12.07
CA ARG A 784 -13.05 18.08 13.33
C ARG A 784 -12.58 17.26 14.52
N THR A 785 -12.19 17.94 15.60
CA THR A 785 -11.87 17.37 16.91
C THR A 785 -12.75 17.96 18.01
N TYR A 786 -13.19 17.14 18.98
CA TYR A 786 -13.87 17.64 20.18
C TYR A 786 -12.91 17.90 21.34
N ALA A 787 -11.65 17.47 21.25
CA ALA A 787 -10.64 17.79 22.24
C ALA A 787 -10.26 19.27 22.14
N ARG A 788 -10.15 19.95 23.30
CA ARG A 788 -9.84 21.39 23.35
C ARG A 788 -8.37 21.70 23.67
N SER A 789 -7.63 20.72 24.12
CA SER A 789 -6.27 20.86 24.64
C SER A 789 -5.47 19.58 24.49
N GLY A 790 -4.15 19.70 24.62
CA GLY A 790 -3.17 18.62 24.54
C GLY A 790 -1.83 19.07 25.12
N GLY A 791 -0.84 18.18 25.13
CA GLY A 791 0.53 18.53 25.53
C GLY A 791 1.38 18.88 24.30
N PHE A 792 1.95 20.08 24.23
CA PHE A 792 2.76 20.49 23.08
C PHE A 792 4.18 20.87 23.48
N VAL A 793 5.16 20.45 22.67
CA VAL A 793 6.55 20.86 22.80
C VAL A 793 6.66 22.31 22.34
N GLN A 794 7.15 23.16 23.25
CA GLN A 794 7.40 24.56 22.94
C GLN A 794 8.57 24.68 21.96
N ASP A 795 8.51 25.69 21.10
CA ASP A 795 9.58 25.98 20.13
C ASP A 795 9.95 24.80 19.21
N ALA A 796 9.02 23.88 18.89
CA ALA A 796 9.32 22.71 18.03
C ALA A 796 9.82 23.09 16.62
N GLY A 797 9.54 24.30 16.16
CA GLY A 797 10.12 24.85 14.93
C GLY A 797 11.56 25.37 15.06
N ARG A 798 12.13 25.46 16.25
CA ARG A 798 13.47 26.03 16.48
C ARG A 798 14.57 24.97 16.48
N PHE A 799 15.69 25.26 15.83
CA PHE A 799 16.83 24.35 15.70
C PHE A 799 18.15 25.10 15.42
N ASP A 800 19.29 24.61 15.91
CA ASP A 800 20.61 25.16 15.56
C ASP A 800 21.21 24.41 14.35
N ALA A 801 20.81 24.81 13.15
CA ALA A 801 21.27 24.16 11.92
C ALA A 801 22.77 24.32 11.68
N GLY A 802 23.33 25.49 12.02
CA GLY A 802 24.73 25.83 11.80
C GLY A 802 25.67 24.93 12.61
N PHE A 803 25.32 24.65 13.86
CA PHE A 803 26.09 23.75 14.73
C PHE A 803 26.23 22.34 14.14
N PHE A 804 25.17 21.80 13.54
CA PHE A 804 25.18 20.47 12.94
C PHE A 804 25.65 20.44 11.47
N GLY A 805 26.10 21.57 10.92
CA GLY A 805 26.54 21.66 9.53
C GLY A 805 25.41 21.55 8.51
N ILE A 806 24.18 21.82 8.93
CA ILE A 806 22.96 21.72 8.12
C ILE A 806 22.65 23.10 7.55
N SER A 807 22.38 23.17 6.24
CA SER A 807 22.02 24.45 5.62
C SER A 807 20.62 24.91 6.04
N PRO A 808 20.33 26.22 6.09
CA PRO A 808 18.97 26.70 6.39
C PRO A 808 17.87 26.13 5.47
N ARG A 809 18.19 25.87 4.20
CA ARG A 809 17.23 25.28 3.24
C ARG A 809 16.90 23.83 3.59
N GLU A 810 17.91 23.06 3.97
CA GLU A 810 17.73 21.69 4.45
C GLU A 810 16.98 21.67 5.78
N ALA A 811 17.34 22.54 6.73
CA ALA A 811 16.69 22.63 8.04
C ALA A 811 15.18 22.95 7.94
N ILE A 812 14.75 23.73 6.94
CA ILE A 812 13.33 23.96 6.63
C ILE A 812 12.65 22.68 6.15
N ALA A 813 13.31 21.90 5.29
CA ALA A 813 12.79 20.64 4.75
C ALA A 813 12.70 19.53 5.81
N MET A 814 13.50 19.60 6.87
CA MET A 814 13.57 18.59 7.92
C MET A 814 12.34 18.58 8.81
N ASP A 815 11.77 17.40 9.00
CA ASP A 815 10.77 17.13 10.03
C ASP A 815 11.30 17.63 11.39
N PRO A 816 10.50 18.42 12.15
CA PRO A 816 10.83 18.85 13.51
C PRO A 816 11.35 17.74 14.42
N GLN A 817 10.84 16.52 14.27
CA GLN A 817 11.27 15.35 15.04
C GLN A 817 12.76 15.08 14.83
N GLN A 818 13.26 15.10 13.58
CA GLN A 818 14.68 14.86 13.28
C GLN A 818 15.58 15.93 13.90
N ARG A 819 15.14 17.19 13.85
CA ARG A 819 15.87 18.35 14.40
C ARG A 819 16.01 18.25 15.91
N LEU A 820 14.90 18.00 16.60
CA LEU A 820 14.89 17.86 18.05
C LEU A 820 15.64 16.61 18.51
N LEU A 821 15.57 15.51 17.75
CA LEU A 821 16.35 14.30 18.03
C LEU A 821 17.86 14.54 17.96
N LEU A 822 18.35 15.33 17.01
CA LEU A 822 19.78 15.69 16.94
C LEU A 822 20.26 16.42 18.19
N GLU A 823 19.56 17.47 18.61
CA GLU A 823 19.89 18.22 19.83
C GLU A 823 19.76 17.33 21.08
N THR A 824 18.69 16.55 21.18
CA THR A 824 18.41 15.71 22.35
C THR A 824 19.41 14.55 22.47
N SER A 825 19.83 13.96 21.35
CA SER A 825 20.88 12.93 21.34
C SER A 825 22.23 13.50 21.76
N TRP A 826 22.57 14.71 21.28
CA TRP A 826 23.78 15.41 21.71
C TRP A 826 23.80 15.62 23.23
N GLU A 827 22.72 16.19 23.77
CA GLU A 827 22.58 16.45 25.21
C GLU A 827 22.59 15.17 26.04
N ALA A 828 21.98 14.08 25.56
CA ALA A 828 22.00 12.79 26.26
C ALA A 828 23.43 12.24 26.39
N ILE A 829 24.29 12.48 25.39
CA ILE A 829 25.71 12.11 25.42
C ILE A 829 26.49 12.98 26.40
N GLU A 830 26.29 14.30 26.37
CA GLU A 830 26.93 15.22 27.31
C GLU A 830 26.50 14.96 28.76
N TYR A 831 25.22 14.62 28.98
CA TYR A 831 24.73 14.22 30.30
C TYR A 831 25.38 12.90 30.78
N GLY A 832 25.71 12.01 29.84
CA GLY A 832 26.55 10.83 30.07
C GLY A 832 28.02 11.14 30.37
N ARG A 833 28.41 12.43 30.36
CA ARG A 833 29.80 12.93 30.54
C ARG A 833 30.77 12.40 29.49
N ILE A 834 30.26 12.14 28.29
CA ILE A 834 31.03 11.73 27.13
C ILE A 834 31.15 12.93 26.20
N ASP A 835 32.35 13.19 25.67
CA ASP A 835 32.53 14.16 24.59
C ASP A 835 31.88 13.60 23.32
N PRO A 836 30.81 14.23 22.76
CA PRO A 836 30.14 13.70 21.57
C PRO A 836 31.06 13.54 20.36
N HIS A 837 32.11 14.37 20.25
CA HIS A 837 33.09 14.24 19.17
C HIS A 837 33.98 13.01 19.31
N SER A 838 34.17 12.50 20.53
CA SER A 838 34.98 11.29 20.77
C SER A 838 34.32 10.01 20.26
N LEU A 839 33.02 10.05 19.95
CA LEU A 839 32.25 8.91 19.43
C LEU A 839 32.39 8.70 17.92
N ARG A 840 33.08 9.58 17.19
CA ARG A 840 33.31 9.42 15.75
C ARG A 840 34.08 8.13 15.44
N GLY A 841 33.55 7.31 14.54
CA GLY A 841 34.08 5.99 14.17
C GLY A 841 33.85 4.91 15.23
N SER A 842 33.06 5.19 16.28
CA SER A 842 32.72 4.19 17.30
C SER A 842 31.53 3.34 16.86
N ALA A 843 31.47 2.10 17.36
CA ALA A 843 30.31 1.22 17.20
C ALA A 843 29.15 1.63 18.13
N CYS A 844 28.76 2.91 18.12
CA CYS A 844 27.60 3.40 18.84
C CYS A 844 26.34 3.20 17.98
N GLY A 845 25.36 2.47 18.49
CA GLY A 845 24.07 2.28 17.83
C GLY A 845 23.07 3.41 18.10
N VAL A 846 22.04 3.51 17.26
CA VAL A 846 20.94 4.49 17.34
C VAL A 846 19.62 3.78 17.06
N PHE A 847 18.73 3.70 18.05
CA PHE A 847 17.45 2.98 17.97
C PHE A 847 16.30 3.91 18.38
N LEU A 848 15.47 4.36 17.44
CA LEU A 848 14.48 5.41 17.69
C LEU A 848 13.07 4.98 17.32
N GLY A 849 12.13 5.22 18.24
CA GLY A 849 10.70 5.19 17.97
C GLY A 849 10.26 6.48 17.27
N VAL A 850 10.00 6.43 15.97
CA VAL A 850 9.64 7.58 15.14
C VAL A 850 8.64 7.18 14.06
N GLY A 851 7.73 8.08 13.73
CA GLY A 851 6.64 7.86 12.76
C GLY A 851 6.48 9.07 11.84
N ASN A 852 5.67 8.91 10.80
CA ASN A 852 5.33 10.02 9.90
C ASN A 852 4.12 10.80 10.44
N ASP A 853 4.34 12.05 10.86
CA ASP A 853 3.30 12.96 11.37
C ASP A 853 2.76 13.93 10.30
N GLY A 854 3.11 13.73 9.01
CA GLY A 854 2.55 14.49 7.88
C GLY A 854 3.29 15.79 7.54
N TYR A 855 4.49 16.01 8.08
CA TYR A 855 5.26 17.21 7.75
C TYR A 855 5.61 17.26 6.26
N GLY A 856 5.15 18.29 5.56
CA GLY A 856 5.42 18.52 4.13
C GLY A 856 4.54 17.75 3.14
N THR A 857 3.56 16.95 3.58
CA THR A 857 2.72 16.13 2.69
C THR A 857 1.60 16.91 1.97
N ASN A 858 1.19 18.06 2.52
CA ASN A 858 0.08 18.88 2.00
C ASN A 858 0.54 20.16 1.27
N LEU A 859 1.81 20.24 0.86
CA LEU A 859 2.33 21.40 0.14
C LEU A 859 1.71 21.48 -1.26
N ARG A 860 1.05 22.60 -1.58
CA ARG A 860 0.55 22.87 -2.93
C ARG A 860 1.67 23.23 -3.90
N GLN A 861 2.70 23.90 -3.38
CA GLN A 861 3.95 24.20 -4.07
C GLN A 861 5.12 24.02 -3.10
N VAL A 862 6.16 23.34 -3.55
CA VAL A 862 7.39 23.20 -2.76
C VAL A 862 8.23 24.48 -2.93
N PRO A 863 8.75 25.09 -1.86
CA PRO A 863 9.62 26.27 -1.99
C PRO A 863 10.88 25.97 -2.82
N GLU A 864 11.28 26.93 -3.66
CA GLU A 864 12.43 26.78 -4.57
C GLU A 864 13.71 26.39 -3.81
N GLY A 865 14.36 25.31 -4.25
CA GLY A 865 15.59 24.79 -3.63
C GLY A 865 15.39 23.93 -2.37
N VAL A 866 14.14 23.62 -2.00
CA VAL A 866 13.80 22.70 -0.89
C VAL A 866 13.44 21.29 -1.39
N GLU A 867 12.97 21.16 -2.64
CA GLU A 867 12.53 19.89 -3.27
C GLU A 867 13.53 18.75 -3.11
N GLY A 868 14.82 19.00 -3.37
CA GLY A 868 15.88 18.00 -3.25
C GLY A 868 16.15 17.52 -1.81
N HIS A 869 15.70 18.27 -0.80
CA HIS A 869 15.86 17.95 0.62
C HIS A 869 14.60 17.36 1.25
N LEU A 870 13.44 17.39 0.59
CA LEU A 870 12.19 16.86 1.18
C LEU A 870 12.28 15.36 1.46
N ILE A 871 12.84 14.58 0.52
CA ILE A 871 12.99 13.12 0.70
C ILE A 871 13.85 12.81 1.93
N THR A 872 14.99 13.51 2.09
CA THR A 872 15.88 13.30 3.25
C THR A 872 15.39 14.01 4.52
N GLY A 873 14.44 14.94 4.39
CA GLY A 873 13.87 15.70 5.49
C GLY A 873 12.69 15.02 6.16
N THR A 874 11.91 14.19 5.46
CA THR A 874 10.62 13.67 5.96
C THR A 874 10.54 12.14 6.05
N VAL A 875 11.39 11.39 5.36
CA VAL A 875 11.38 9.92 5.46
C VAL A 875 11.86 9.46 6.84
N THR A 876 11.08 8.59 7.49
CA THR A 876 11.26 8.18 8.88
C THR A 876 12.61 7.54 9.20
N ASN A 877 13.16 6.71 8.29
CA ASN A 877 14.44 6.03 8.52
C ASN A 877 15.65 6.99 8.60
N ILE A 878 15.51 8.20 8.05
CA ILE A 878 16.57 9.22 8.09
C ILE A 878 16.75 9.75 9.51
N ALA A 879 15.76 9.65 10.41
CA ALA A 879 15.91 10.13 11.79
C ALA A 879 17.08 9.46 12.52
N SER A 880 17.14 8.12 12.54
CA SER A 880 18.28 7.38 13.13
C SER A 880 19.55 7.54 12.29
N GLY A 881 19.43 7.46 10.96
CA GLY A 881 20.59 7.56 10.06
C GLY A 881 21.29 8.93 10.11
N ARG A 882 20.54 10.02 10.29
CA ARG A 882 21.07 11.39 10.37
C ARG A 882 21.83 11.62 11.66
N ILE A 883 21.37 11.09 12.79
CA ILE A 883 22.13 11.12 14.05
C ILE A 883 23.47 10.39 13.86
N SER A 884 23.44 9.18 13.31
CA SER A 884 24.68 8.43 13.01
C SER A 884 25.59 9.20 12.06
N TYR A 885 25.04 9.80 11.00
CA TYR A 885 25.82 10.58 10.04
C TYR A 885 26.49 11.81 10.65
N VAL A 886 25.74 12.62 11.39
CA VAL A 886 26.22 13.89 11.97
C VAL A 886 27.26 13.64 13.08
N LEU A 887 27.01 12.65 13.94
CA LEU A 887 27.93 12.25 15.01
C LEU A 887 29.04 11.31 14.52
N GLY A 888 28.96 10.81 13.29
CA GLY A 888 29.92 9.87 12.69
C GLY A 888 29.97 8.51 13.39
N LEU A 889 28.81 7.92 13.70
CA LEU A 889 28.69 6.64 14.40
C LEU A 889 28.61 5.48 13.39
N ASP A 890 29.33 4.39 13.67
CA ASP A 890 29.44 3.21 12.80
C ASP A 890 28.58 2.02 13.30
N GLY A 891 27.80 2.19 14.37
CA GLY A 891 26.90 1.16 14.90
C GLY A 891 25.54 1.08 14.18
N PRO A 892 24.67 0.13 14.57
CA PRO A 892 23.35 -0.05 13.97
C PRO A 892 22.49 1.22 14.08
N ALA A 893 21.77 1.60 13.02
CA ALA A 893 20.85 2.74 13.02
C ALA A 893 19.44 2.29 12.61
N VAL A 894 18.52 2.22 13.57
CA VAL A 894 17.17 1.65 13.40
C VAL A 894 16.11 2.66 13.81
N SER A 895 15.14 2.87 12.93
CA SER A 895 13.90 3.61 13.20
C SER A 895 12.74 2.62 13.24
N VAL A 896 11.92 2.64 14.30
CA VAL A 896 10.82 1.69 14.52
C VAL A 896 9.50 2.40 14.77
N ASP A 897 8.41 1.90 14.17
CA ASP A 897 7.05 2.34 14.44
C ASP A 897 6.18 1.15 14.84
N THR A 898 5.81 1.12 16.11
CA THR A 898 4.85 0.18 16.70
C THR A 898 3.72 0.96 17.41
N GLY A 899 3.52 2.23 17.00
CA GLY A 899 2.66 3.17 17.69
C GLY A 899 3.17 3.50 19.10
N CYS A 900 2.28 3.45 20.08
CA CYS A 900 2.53 3.94 21.44
C CYS A 900 3.60 3.16 22.23
N SER A 901 4.04 1.98 21.76
CA SER A 901 5.10 1.17 22.37
C SER A 901 6.50 1.37 21.75
N SER A 902 6.63 2.22 20.72
CA SER A 902 7.85 2.36 19.90
C SER A 902 9.13 2.65 20.69
N ALA A 903 9.12 3.60 21.63
CA ALA A 903 10.31 3.89 22.44
C ALA A 903 10.78 2.71 23.31
N LEU A 904 9.87 1.87 23.83
CA LEU A 904 10.28 0.69 24.61
C LEU A 904 10.72 -0.48 23.71
N VAL A 905 10.14 -0.61 22.52
CA VAL A 905 10.63 -1.55 21.49
C VAL A 905 12.05 -1.17 21.08
N ALA A 906 12.29 0.12 20.81
CA ALA A 906 13.62 0.64 20.49
C ALA A 906 14.63 0.36 21.62
N LEU A 907 14.22 0.56 22.89
CA LEU A 907 15.06 0.25 24.06
C LEU A 907 15.36 -1.24 24.16
N HIS A 908 14.37 -2.10 23.91
CA HIS A 908 14.58 -3.55 23.88
C HIS A 908 15.61 -3.95 22.82
N LEU A 909 15.50 -3.42 21.60
CA LEU A 909 16.43 -3.69 20.50
C LEU A 909 17.85 -3.19 20.83
N ALA A 910 17.98 -1.95 21.33
CA ALA A 910 19.27 -1.41 21.76
C ALA A 910 19.93 -2.27 22.84
N ALA A 911 19.15 -2.74 23.81
CA ALA A 911 19.63 -3.63 24.86
C ALA A 911 20.07 -5.00 24.32
N GLN A 912 19.40 -5.53 23.29
CA GLN A 912 19.84 -6.77 22.63
C GLN A 912 21.13 -6.56 21.85
N SER A 913 21.25 -5.49 21.06
CA SER A 913 22.47 -5.20 20.29
C SER A 913 23.68 -4.94 21.18
N LEU A 914 23.50 -4.34 22.36
CA LEU A 914 24.56 -4.21 23.37
C LEU A 914 24.98 -5.58 23.94
N ARG A 915 24.02 -6.47 24.22
CA ARG A 915 24.31 -7.83 24.72
C ARG A 915 24.96 -8.72 23.66
N SER A 916 24.54 -8.63 22.41
CA SER A 916 25.12 -9.39 21.30
C SER A 916 26.49 -8.84 20.87
N GLY A 917 26.84 -7.62 21.29
CA GLY A 917 28.10 -6.97 20.95
C GLY A 917 28.11 -6.31 19.57
N GLU A 918 26.95 -6.11 18.94
CA GLU A 918 26.80 -5.33 17.70
C GLU A 918 27.13 -3.84 17.90
N CYS A 919 26.99 -3.35 19.13
CA CYS A 919 27.42 -2.02 19.54
C CYS A 919 28.00 -2.04 20.96
N SER A 920 28.83 -1.06 21.27
CA SER A 920 29.40 -0.87 22.62
C SER A 920 28.66 0.21 23.42
N LEU A 921 27.93 1.07 22.72
CA LEU A 921 27.15 2.18 23.26
C LEU A 921 25.88 2.29 22.40
N ALA A 922 24.74 2.70 22.95
CA ALA A 922 23.52 2.85 22.16
C ALA A 922 22.68 4.04 22.60
N LEU A 923 22.30 4.89 21.66
CA LEU A 923 21.22 5.86 21.82
C LEU A 923 19.88 5.15 21.58
N THR A 924 18.93 5.32 22.50
CA THR A 924 17.57 4.82 22.31
C THR A 924 16.51 5.80 22.78
N GLY A 925 15.33 5.80 22.17
CA GLY A 925 14.31 6.77 22.53
C GLY A 925 13.13 6.81 21.57
N GLY A 926 12.45 7.95 21.53
CA GLY A 926 11.44 8.22 20.51
C GLY A 926 11.06 9.70 20.43
N ALA A 927 10.38 10.07 19.34
CA ALA A 927 9.89 11.41 19.10
C ALA A 927 8.49 11.38 18.50
N THR A 928 7.70 12.41 18.81
CA THR A 928 6.43 12.73 18.16
C THR A 928 6.22 14.24 18.22
N ILE A 929 6.08 14.89 17.07
CA ILE A 929 5.71 16.30 16.95
C ILE A 929 4.54 16.39 15.97
N ALA A 930 3.42 16.97 16.41
CA ALA A 930 2.22 17.04 15.61
C ALA A 930 2.38 18.14 14.55
N ALA A 931 2.87 17.77 13.37
CA ALA A 931 2.92 18.67 12.22
C ALA A 931 1.49 18.97 11.69
N GLU A 932 0.62 17.96 11.69
CA GLU A 932 -0.77 18.03 11.25
C GLU A 932 -1.73 17.62 12.39
N PRO A 933 -2.99 18.10 12.42
CA PRO A 933 -3.95 17.77 13.47
C PRO A 933 -4.64 16.40 13.26
N THR A 934 -4.15 15.57 12.33
CA THR A 934 -4.76 14.30 11.90
C THR A 934 -5.00 13.33 13.06
N GLY A 935 -4.06 13.23 14.00
CA GLY A 935 -4.21 12.41 15.21
C GLY A 935 -5.41 12.85 16.07
N PHE A 936 -5.57 14.16 16.29
CA PHE A 936 -6.69 14.70 17.06
C PHE A 936 -8.04 14.46 16.37
N VAL A 937 -8.10 14.61 15.04
CA VAL A 937 -9.31 14.34 14.25
C VAL A 937 -9.65 12.85 14.27
N GLY A 938 -8.68 11.97 13.98
CA GLY A 938 -8.88 10.53 13.90
C GLY A 938 -9.31 9.91 15.24
N PHE A 939 -8.64 10.26 16.33
CA PHE A 939 -8.99 9.75 17.66
C PHE A 939 -10.27 10.36 18.23
N SER A 940 -10.65 11.57 17.80
CA SER A 940 -11.99 12.10 18.08
C SER A 940 -13.07 11.24 17.44
N ARG A 941 -12.91 10.80 16.18
CA ARG A 941 -13.87 9.89 15.54
C ARG A 941 -14.01 8.55 16.27
N GLN A 942 -12.93 8.07 16.87
CA GLN A 942 -12.93 6.84 17.67
C GLN A 942 -13.41 7.04 19.12
N ARG A 943 -13.75 8.28 19.51
CA ARG A 943 -14.14 8.65 20.88
C ARG A 943 -13.10 8.23 21.93
N ALA A 944 -11.82 8.36 21.55
CA ALA A 944 -10.68 7.90 22.34
C ALA A 944 -9.98 9.02 23.12
N LEU A 945 -10.37 10.29 22.92
CA LEU A 945 -9.74 11.46 23.55
C LEU A 945 -10.52 11.95 24.78
N ALA A 946 -9.80 12.49 25.75
CA ALA A 946 -10.41 13.27 26.83
C ALA A 946 -10.81 14.66 26.30
N GLU A 947 -12.00 15.16 26.66
CA GLU A 947 -12.51 16.45 26.13
C GLU A 947 -11.59 17.62 26.51
N ASP A 948 -11.05 17.60 27.73
CA ASP A 948 -10.12 18.59 28.25
C ASP A 948 -8.63 18.22 28.07
N GLY A 949 -8.35 17.16 27.31
CA GLY A 949 -7.01 16.71 27.00
C GLY A 949 -6.21 16.17 28.19
N ARG A 950 -6.85 15.83 29.32
CA ARG A 950 -6.16 15.25 30.49
C ARG A 950 -6.36 13.75 30.58
N SER A 951 -5.26 13.01 30.74
CA SER A 951 -5.30 11.56 31.00
C SER A 951 -5.56 11.27 32.49
N ARG A 952 -6.76 10.80 32.81
CA ARG A 952 -7.19 10.45 34.18
C ARG A 952 -6.95 8.96 34.46
N ALA A 953 -5.69 8.53 34.40
CA ALA A 953 -5.34 7.11 34.43
C ALA A 953 -5.93 6.39 35.66
N PHE A 954 -6.64 5.29 35.42
CA PHE A 954 -7.28 4.43 36.43
C PHE A 954 -8.34 5.09 37.33
N SER A 955 -8.82 6.28 36.97
CA SER A 955 -9.92 6.96 37.67
C SER A 955 -11.28 6.54 37.09
N ASP A 956 -12.34 6.59 37.90
CA ASP A 956 -13.72 6.27 37.47
C ASP A 956 -14.28 7.29 36.46
N ASP A 957 -13.75 8.52 36.49
CA ASP A 957 -14.07 9.60 35.55
C ASP A 957 -13.13 9.64 34.33
N ALA A 958 -12.34 8.59 34.10
CA ALA A 958 -11.54 8.43 32.89
C ALA A 958 -12.43 8.42 31.64
N ASP A 959 -12.20 9.37 30.74
CA ASP A 959 -13.02 9.60 29.54
C ASP A 959 -12.26 9.39 28.22
N GLY A 960 -10.93 9.43 28.25
CA GLY A 960 -10.05 9.17 27.10
C GLY A 960 -8.61 9.63 27.36
N MET A 961 -7.78 9.58 26.33
CA MET A 961 -6.39 10.04 26.41
C MET A 961 -6.24 11.52 26.06
N GLY A 962 -5.35 12.22 26.75
CA GLY A 962 -4.86 13.52 26.32
C GLY A 962 -3.69 13.36 25.38
N LEU A 963 -3.82 13.63 24.08
CA LEU A 963 -2.68 13.53 23.15
C LEU A 963 -1.61 14.57 23.47
N ALA A 964 -0.35 14.18 23.28
CA ALA A 964 0.78 15.06 23.46
C ALA A 964 1.93 14.78 22.50
N GLU A 965 2.77 15.80 22.32
CA GLU A 965 4.08 15.73 21.66
C GLU A 965 5.16 15.38 22.69
N GLY A 966 6.31 14.89 22.22
CA GLY A 966 7.46 14.70 23.07
C GLY A 966 8.65 14.07 22.35
N VAL A 967 9.85 14.34 22.88
CA VAL A 967 11.10 13.72 22.47
C VAL A 967 11.82 13.24 23.72
N GLY A 968 12.30 12.00 23.71
CA GLY A 968 13.10 11.46 24.79
C GLY A 968 14.18 10.52 24.25
N VAL A 969 15.43 10.73 24.69
CA VAL A 969 16.59 9.92 24.32
C VAL A 969 17.33 9.48 25.58
N LEU A 970 17.75 8.22 25.61
CA LEU A 970 18.53 7.55 26.63
C LEU A 970 19.84 7.08 26.00
N LEU A 971 20.93 7.19 26.74
CA LEU A 971 22.22 6.62 26.37
C LEU A 971 22.48 5.36 27.20
N LEU A 972 22.69 4.24 26.52
CA LEU A 972 22.82 2.92 27.10
C LEU A 972 24.22 2.34 26.87
N GLU A 973 24.69 1.58 27.84
CA GLU A 973 25.93 0.83 27.78
C GLU A 973 25.77 -0.47 28.58
N ARG A 974 26.59 -1.50 28.33
CA ARG A 974 26.68 -2.64 29.24
C ARG A 974 27.17 -2.17 30.62
N LEU A 975 26.61 -2.71 31.71
CA LEU A 975 26.97 -2.26 33.07
C LEU A 975 28.45 -2.51 33.39
N SER A 976 29.02 -3.62 32.92
CA SER A 976 30.46 -3.89 33.05
C SER A 976 31.31 -2.85 32.31
N ASP A 977 30.87 -2.42 31.13
CA ASP A 977 31.53 -1.42 30.30
C ASP A 977 31.44 -0.02 30.92
N ALA A 978 30.26 0.38 31.40
CA ALA A 978 30.07 1.64 32.10
C ALA A 978 30.98 1.74 33.35
N ARG A 979 31.10 0.65 34.12
CA ARG A 979 32.03 0.56 35.24
C ARG A 979 33.49 0.64 34.81
N ARG A 980 33.85 -0.08 33.74
CA ARG A 980 35.23 -0.07 33.20
C ARG A 980 35.62 1.32 32.72
N ASN A 981 34.69 2.04 32.09
CA ASN A 981 34.91 3.35 31.51
C ASN A 981 34.74 4.49 32.55
N GLY A 982 34.29 4.18 33.77
CA GLY A 982 34.04 5.17 34.81
C GLY A 982 32.82 6.06 34.52
N HIS A 983 31.92 5.62 33.65
CA HIS A 983 30.69 6.33 33.33
C HIS A 983 29.71 6.24 34.50
N HIS A 984 28.98 7.33 34.73
CA HIS A 984 28.00 7.40 35.82
C HIS A 984 26.74 6.62 35.45
N VAL A 985 26.40 5.59 36.22
CA VAL A 985 25.20 4.79 36.02
C VAL A 985 24.02 5.46 36.72
N LEU A 986 23.02 5.89 35.95
CA LEU A 986 21.79 6.53 36.46
C LEU A 986 20.79 5.48 36.96
N ALA A 987 20.65 4.38 36.23
CA ALA A 987 19.82 3.21 36.56
C ALA A 987 20.23 2.02 35.70
N VAL A 988 19.65 0.85 35.96
CA VAL A 988 19.94 -0.39 35.24
C VAL A 988 18.65 -0.99 34.65
N VAL A 989 18.65 -1.28 33.36
CA VAL A 989 17.63 -2.11 32.71
C VAL A 989 17.97 -3.57 32.97
N ARG A 990 17.21 -4.20 33.88
CA ARG A 990 17.43 -5.59 34.31
C ARG A 990 16.85 -6.61 33.35
N GLY A 991 15.73 -6.29 32.72
CA GLY A 991 15.09 -7.18 31.75
C GLY A 991 14.01 -6.44 30.98
N SER A 992 13.71 -6.94 29.78
CA SER A 992 12.62 -6.44 28.96
C SER A 992 12.05 -7.56 28.10
N ALA A 993 10.79 -7.43 27.70
CA ALA A 993 10.13 -8.36 26.80
C ALA A 993 9.14 -7.65 25.88
N LEU A 994 8.93 -8.25 24.71
CA LEU A 994 7.95 -7.83 23.71
C LEU A 994 7.00 -8.98 23.41
N ASN A 995 5.73 -8.69 23.11
CA ASN A 995 4.82 -9.66 22.50
C ASN A 995 3.72 -8.98 21.66
N GLN A 996 2.79 -9.78 21.17
CA GLN A 996 1.63 -9.34 20.40
C GLN A 996 0.32 -9.86 21.01
N ASP A 997 -0.75 -9.07 20.86
CA ASP A 997 -2.10 -9.39 21.32
C ASP A 997 -2.69 -10.60 20.58
N GLY A 998 -2.35 -10.75 19.29
CA GLY A 998 -2.92 -11.78 18.41
C GLY A 998 -4.34 -11.43 17.95
N ALA A 999 -5.16 -12.43 17.62
CA ALA A 999 -6.57 -12.20 17.30
C ALA A 999 -7.36 -11.83 18.57
N SER A 1000 -7.71 -10.55 18.73
CA SER A 1000 -8.50 -10.01 19.83
C SER A 1000 -9.87 -9.49 19.34
N ASN A 1001 -10.65 -8.82 20.22
CA ASN A 1001 -12.00 -8.30 19.90
C ASN A 1001 -12.01 -7.09 18.94
N GLY A 1002 -10.90 -6.78 18.28
CA GLY A 1002 -10.73 -5.71 17.30
C GLY A 1002 -9.25 -5.36 17.18
N LEU A 1003 -8.81 -4.87 16.02
CA LEU A 1003 -7.39 -4.56 15.77
C LEU A 1003 -6.79 -3.62 16.82
N THR A 1004 -7.59 -2.69 17.34
CA THR A 1004 -7.18 -1.69 18.33
C THR A 1004 -7.61 -2.01 19.77
N ALA A 1005 -8.23 -3.18 19.99
CA ALA A 1005 -8.71 -3.59 21.30
C ALA A 1005 -7.58 -4.32 22.08
N PRO A 1006 -7.20 -3.84 23.27
CA PRO A 1006 -6.09 -4.42 24.05
C PRO A 1006 -6.43 -5.80 24.62
N SER A 1007 -5.40 -6.62 24.84
CA SER A 1007 -5.53 -7.98 25.39
C SER A 1007 -4.90 -8.16 26.77
N GLY A 1008 -5.72 -8.23 27.82
CA GLY A 1008 -5.26 -8.47 29.20
C GLY A 1008 -4.37 -9.73 29.35
N PRO A 1009 -4.74 -10.89 28.77
CA PRO A 1009 -3.88 -12.07 28.80
C PRO A 1009 -2.51 -11.86 28.12
N ALA A 1010 -2.44 -11.07 27.04
CA ALA A 1010 -1.17 -10.75 26.39
C ALA A 1010 -0.30 -9.84 27.25
N GLN A 1011 -0.90 -8.84 27.90
CA GLN A 1011 -0.23 -7.97 28.86
C GLN A 1011 0.34 -8.78 30.04
N GLN A 1012 -0.42 -9.73 30.59
CA GLN A 1012 0.10 -10.64 31.64
C GLN A 1012 1.30 -11.47 31.15
N ARG A 1013 1.27 -11.97 29.91
CA ARG A 1013 2.37 -12.76 29.34
C ARG A 1013 3.64 -11.92 29.18
N VAL A 1014 3.54 -10.70 28.65
CA VAL A 1014 4.73 -9.84 28.46
C VAL A 1014 5.33 -9.44 29.81
N ILE A 1015 4.49 -9.15 30.82
CA ILE A 1015 4.94 -8.87 32.19
C ILE A 1015 5.74 -10.05 32.75
N ARG A 1016 5.16 -11.27 32.71
CA ARG A 1016 5.82 -12.47 33.22
C ARG A 1016 7.13 -12.77 32.49
N GLN A 1017 7.16 -12.56 31.17
CA GLN A 1017 8.37 -12.76 30.38
C GLN A 1017 9.47 -11.74 30.72
N ALA A 1018 9.12 -10.47 30.91
CA ALA A 1018 10.09 -9.44 31.30
C ALA A 1018 10.67 -9.70 32.70
N LEU A 1019 9.84 -10.16 33.65
CA LEU A 1019 10.28 -10.60 34.98
C LEU A 1019 11.22 -11.81 34.90
N ALA A 1020 10.88 -12.80 34.07
CA ALA A 1020 11.73 -13.96 33.83
C ALA A 1020 13.09 -13.56 33.22
N ASN A 1021 13.06 -12.67 32.22
CA ASN A 1021 14.28 -12.14 31.59
C ASN A 1021 15.14 -11.32 32.56
N ALA A 1022 14.52 -10.69 33.58
CA ALA A 1022 15.24 -9.94 34.61
C ALA A 1022 15.79 -10.82 35.75
N GLY A 1023 15.30 -12.06 35.88
CA GLY A 1023 15.58 -12.92 37.03
C GLY A 1023 15.01 -12.37 38.35
N VAL A 1024 13.88 -11.64 38.28
CA VAL A 1024 13.27 -10.93 39.42
C VAL A 1024 11.85 -11.45 39.68
N ALA A 1025 11.48 -11.69 40.92
CA ALA A 1025 10.11 -12.05 41.29
C ALA A 1025 9.17 -10.83 41.26
N ALA A 1026 7.89 -11.05 40.95
CA ALA A 1026 6.90 -9.97 40.85
C ALA A 1026 6.79 -9.16 42.16
N ALA A 1027 6.87 -9.81 43.32
CA ALA A 1027 6.82 -9.18 44.64
C ALA A 1027 8.04 -8.30 45.00
N GLU A 1028 9.10 -8.33 44.17
CA GLU A 1028 10.30 -7.51 44.31
C GLU A 1028 10.27 -6.22 43.46
N VAL A 1029 9.24 -6.03 42.63
CA VAL A 1029 9.01 -4.75 41.94
C VAL A 1029 8.10 -3.90 42.83
N ASP A 1030 8.52 -2.66 43.10
CA ASP A 1030 7.85 -1.75 44.02
C ASP A 1030 6.80 -0.90 43.29
N VAL A 1031 7.11 -0.48 42.05
CA VAL A 1031 6.32 0.50 41.30
C VAL A 1031 6.13 0.05 39.84
N VAL A 1032 4.95 0.28 39.27
CA VAL A 1032 4.73 0.22 37.82
C VAL A 1032 4.33 1.59 37.30
N GLU A 1033 5.16 2.10 36.39
CA GLU A 1033 4.81 3.18 35.48
C GLU A 1033 4.04 2.56 34.31
N ALA A 1034 2.73 2.66 34.37
CA ALA A 1034 1.82 1.99 33.45
C ALA A 1034 1.75 2.67 32.09
N HIS A 1035 1.18 1.95 31.12
CA HIS A 1035 0.72 2.57 29.90
C HIS A 1035 -0.41 3.58 30.21
N GLY A 1036 -1.38 3.23 31.06
CA GLY A 1036 -2.30 4.12 31.78
C GLY A 1036 -2.67 5.39 31.03
N THR A 1037 -3.46 5.27 29.97
CA THR A 1037 -3.79 6.38 29.06
C THR A 1037 -4.99 7.19 29.52
N GLY A 1038 -5.76 6.71 30.50
CA GLY A 1038 -7.04 7.31 30.90
C GLY A 1038 -8.20 6.84 30.03
N THR A 1039 -8.05 5.71 29.33
CA THR A 1039 -9.11 5.19 28.46
C THR A 1039 -10.04 4.25 29.23
N ARG A 1040 -11.35 4.38 28.99
CA ARG A 1040 -12.39 3.59 29.67
C ARG A 1040 -12.23 2.07 29.56
N LEU A 1041 -11.64 1.60 28.46
CA LEU A 1041 -11.43 0.17 28.21
C LEU A 1041 -10.00 -0.29 28.56
N GLY A 1042 -8.98 0.49 28.18
CA GLY A 1042 -7.59 0.09 28.34
C GLY A 1042 -7.15 0.03 29.80
N ASP A 1043 -7.49 1.04 30.58
CA ASP A 1043 -7.06 1.16 31.98
C ASP A 1043 -7.56 -0.01 32.85
N PRO A 1044 -8.85 -0.43 32.80
CA PRO A 1044 -9.29 -1.61 33.53
C PRO A 1044 -8.58 -2.90 33.12
N ILE A 1045 -8.30 -3.08 31.83
CA ILE A 1045 -7.61 -4.27 31.31
C ILE A 1045 -6.17 -4.33 31.84
N GLU A 1046 -5.46 -3.20 31.81
CA GLU A 1046 -4.11 -3.10 32.34
C GLU A 1046 -4.06 -3.31 33.86
N ALA A 1047 -4.95 -2.66 34.61
CA ALA A 1047 -5.02 -2.82 36.06
C ALA A 1047 -5.28 -4.29 36.46
N GLN A 1048 -6.17 -4.99 35.75
CA GLN A 1048 -6.42 -6.41 35.96
C GLN A 1048 -5.19 -7.28 35.63
N ALA A 1049 -4.46 -6.96 34.56
CA ALA A 1049 -3.22 -7.66 34.22
C ALA A 1049 -2.15 -7.49 35.30
N LEU A 1050 -2.03 -6.28 35.88
CA LEU A 1050 -1.13 -5.98 36.98
C LEU A 1050 -1.55 -6.67 38.28
N LEU A 1051 -2.84 -6.67 38.63
CA LEU A 1051 -3.38 -7.41 39.77
C LEU A 1051 -3.10 -8.92 39.66
N ALA A 1052 -3.28 -9.49 38.47
CA ALA A 1052 -3.04 -10.91 38.19
C ALA A 1052 -1.56 -11.31 38.07
N THR A 1053 -0.63 -10.35 38.13
CA THR A 1053 0.82 -10.59 38.02
C THR A 1053 1.55 -10.06 39.25
N TYR A 1054 1.64 -8.74 39.36
CA TYR A 1054 2.32 -8.05 40.46
C TYR A 1054 1.52 -8.04 41.75
N GLY A 1055 0.18 -8.02 41.70
CA GLY A 1055 -0.68 -7.93 42.87
C GLY A 1055 -0.75 -9.18 43.75
N GLN A 1056 -0.10 -10.27 43.35
CA GLN A 1056 -0.13 -11.56 44.05
C GLN A 1056 1.11 -11.76 44.93
N ASP A 1057 0.98 -12.59 45.96
CA ASP A 1057 2.08 -13.00 46.86
C ASP A 1057 2.86 -11.84 47.51
N ARG A 1058 2.18 -10.71 47.75
CA ARG A 1058 2.75 -9.53 48.42
C ARG A 1058 2.35 -9.46 49.90
N PRO A 1059 3.23 -8.97 50.79
CA PRO A 1059 2.85 -8.57 52.14
C PRO A 1059 1.84 -7.42 52.13
N ASP A 1060 0.89 -7.42 53.07
CA ASP A 1060 -0.16 -6.39 53.20
C ASP A 1060 0.41 -4.97 53.40
N ASP A 1061 1.62 -4.84 53.94
CA ASP A 1061 2.31 -3.57 54.20
C ASP A 1061 3.19 -3.10 53.03
N ARG A 1062 3.25 -3.87 51.93
CA ARG A 1062 4.08 -3.56 50.76
C ARG A 1062 3.32 -3.84 49.46
N PRO A 1063 2.25 -3.09 49.13
CA PRO A 1063 1.55 -3.21 47.85
C PRO A 1063 2.46 -2.81 46.68
N LEU A 1064 2.01 -3.11 45.47
CA LEU A 1064 2.58 -2.54 44.25
C LEU A 1064 2.01 -1.13 44.05
N TRP A 1065 2.87 -0.14 43.86
CA TRP A 1065 2.46 1.22 43.53
C TRP A 1065 2.25 1.38 42.03
N LEU A 1066 1.11 1.95 41.63
CA LEU A 1066 0.72 2.13 40.22
C LEU A 1066 0.57 3.61 39.88
N GLY A 1067 1.22 4.06 38.81
CA GLY A 1067 1.08 5.44 38.33
C GLY A 1067 1.30 5.62 36.84
N SER A 1068 1.08 6.84 36.34
CA SER A 1068 1.27 7.22 34.93
C SER A 1068 1.70 8.68 34.78
N VAL A 1069 2.82 8.91 34.10
CA VAL A 1069 3.37 10.22 33.71
C VAL A 1069 2.42 10.98 32.78
N LYS A 1070 1.53 10.27 32.08
CA LYS A 1070 0.58 10.88 31.13
C LYS A 1070 -0.41 11.80 31.84
N SER A 1071 -0.62 11.62 33.14
CA SER A 1071 -1.41 12.54 33.96
C SER A 1071 -0.79 13.93 34.10
N ASN A 1072 0.54 14.05 33.92
CA ASN A 1072 1.28 15.31 33.96
C ASN A 1072 1.47 15.93 32.56
N ILE A 1073 1.85 15.12 31.57
CA ILE A 1073 2.32 15.62 30.27
C ILE A 1073 1.44 15.20 29.07
N GLY A 1074 0.39 14.43 29.31
CA GLY A 1074 -0.37 13.76 28.25
C GLY A 1074 0.34 12.54 27.67
N HIS A 1075 -0.29 11.92 26.69
CA HIS A 1075 0.23 10.76 25.97
C HIS A 1075 1.12 11.20 24.82
N THR A 1076 2.44 11.19 25.06
CA THR A 1076 3.48 11.56 24.08
C THR A 1076 3.72 10.51 22.99
N GLN A 1077 2.69 9.75 22.64
CA GLN A 1077 2.65 8.78 21.53
C GLN A 1077 3.91 7.89 21.44
N LEU A 1078 4.71 8.00 20.38
CA LEU A 1078 5.88 7.12 20.14
C LEU A 1078 6.98 7.33 21.18
N ALA A 1079 7.06 8.52 21.80
CA ALA A 1079 8.00 8.85 22.86
C ALA A 1079 7.53 8.45 24.28
N ALA A 1080 6.29 7.95 24.43
CA ALA A 1080 5.69 7.69 25.75
C ALA A 1080 6.49 6.72 26.63
N GLY A 1081 7.09 5.69 26.02
CA GLY A 1081 7.96 4.76 26.73
C GLY A 1081 9.20 5.43 27.34
N ALA A 1082 9.86 6.32 26.58
CA ALA A 1082 11.05 7.01 27.04
C ALA A 1082 10.74 7.97 28.21
N ALA A 1083 9.62 8.71 28.12
CA ALA A 1083 9.17 9.58 29.22
C ALA A 1083 8.90 8.79 30.52
N GLY A 1084 8.27 7.61 30.41
CA GLY A 1084 8.03 6.71 31.54
C GLY A 1084 9.33 6.20 32.17
N VAL A 1085 10.29 5.76 31.35
CA VAL A 1085 11.62 5.34 31.83
C VAL A 1085 12.34 6.49 32.54
N MET A 1086 12.36 7.70 31.96
CA MET A 1086 12.99 8.87 32.58
C MET A 1086 12.37 9.22 33.93
N LYS A 1087 11.03 9.22 34.04
CA LYS A 1087 10.34 9.41 35.33
C LYS A 1087 10.82 8.39 36.36
N VAL A 1088 10.90 7.12 35.99
CA VAL A 1088 11.37 6.05 36.88
C VAL A 1088 12.83 6.27 37.30
N VAL A 1089 13.73 6.61 36.37
CA VAL A 1089 15.13 6.90 36.68
C VAL A 1089 15.25 8.08 37.66
N LEU A 1090 14.50 9.15 37.43
CA LEU A 1090 14.49 10.32 38.32
C LEU A 1090 13.92 9.96 39.70
N ALA A 1091 12.82 9.19 39.76
CA ALA A 1091 12.24 8.72 41.02
C ALA A 1091 13.22 7.87 41.84
N LEU A 1092 13.98 6.97 41.19
CA LEU A 1092 15.03 6.17 41.83
C LEU A 1092 16.14 7.06 42.40
N ARG A 1093 16.61 8.04 41.61
CA ARG A 1093 17.69 8.97 42.01
C ARG A 1093 17.30 9.86 43.18
N HIS A 1094 16.06 10.34 43.21
CA HIS A 1094 15.57 11.21 44.27
C HIS A 1094 14.94 10.46 45.45
N GLY A 1095 14.71 9.15 45.33
CA GLY A 1095 14.06 8.34 46.36
C GLY A 1095 12.67 8.80 46.73
N LEU A 1096 11.91 9.19 45.72
CA LEU A 1096 10.54 9.64 45.86
C LEU A 1096 9.73 9.14 44.66
N MET A 1097 8.60 8.49 44.93
CA MET A 1097 7.58 8.12 43.95
C MET A 1097 6.63 9.31 43.74
N PRO A 1098 6.66 9.99 42.59
CA PRO A 1098 5.76 11.11 42.33
C PRO A 1098 4.31 10.64 42.21
N LYS A 1099 3.37 11.45 42.70
CA LYS A 1099 1.94 11.18 42.54
C LYS A 1099 1.52 11.22 41.07
N SER A 1100 0.52 10.42 40.70
CA SER A 1100 -0.22 10.56 39.46
C SER A 1100 -1.34 11.56 39.66
N LEU A 1101 -1.47 12.51 38.73
CA LEU A 1101 -2.51 13.54 38.80
C LEU A 1101 -3.87 12.99 38.38
N HIS A 1102 -4.92 13.72 38.75
CA HIS A 1102 -6.31 13.47 38.34
C HIS A 1102 -6.88 12.09 38.73
N VAL A 1103 -6.23 11.40 39.67
CA VAL A 1103 -6.77 10.19 40.29
C VAL A 1103 -7.80 10.61 41.35
N GLY A 1104 -9.08 10.63 40.96
CA GLY A 1104 -10.19 10.92 41.87
C GLY A 1104 -10.59 9.69 42.66
N THR A 1105 -11.68 9.04 42.23
CA THR A 1105 -12.08 7.72 42.75
C THR A 1105 -11.48 6.65 41.84
N PRO A 1106 -10.75 5.64 42.34
CA PRO A 1106 -10.28 4.52 41.52
C PRO A 1106 -11.46 3.88 40.76
N THR A 1107 -11.25 3.49 39.50
CA THR A 1107 -12.35 2.99 38.66
C THR A 1107 -13.05 1.77 39.28
N SER A 1108 -14.38 1.82 39.28
CA SER A 1108 -15.27 0.75 39.75
C SER A 1108 -15.30 -0.48 38.82
N HIS A 1109 -14.71 -0.37 37.62
CA HIS A 1109 -14.57 -1.46 36.66
C HIS A 1109 -13.42 -2.44 36.99
N VAL A 1110 -12.67 -2.17 38.05
CA VAL A 1110 -11.57 -3.02 38.54
C VAL A 1110 -11.86 -3.45 39.98
N ASP A 1111 -11.74 -4.75 40.26
CA ASP A 1111 -11.76 -5.25 41.63
C ASP A 1111 -10.37 -5.08 42.27
N TRP A 1112 -10.13 -3.88 42.83
CA TRP A 1112 -8.89 -3.54 43.52
C TRP A 1112 -8.64 -4.42 44.76
N SER A 1113 -9.64 -5.12 45.28
CA SER A 1113 -9.47 -6.02 46.43
C SER A 1113 -8.91 -7.40 46.05
N SER A 1114 -8.78 -7.70 44.75
CA SER A 1114 -8.30 -8.98 44.23
C SER A 1114 -6.77 -9.17 44.30
N GLY A 1115 -6.02 -8.13 44.67
CA GLY A 1115 -4.58 -8.17 44.83
C GLY A 1115 -4.04 -6.88 45.45
N ALA A 1116 -2.79 -6.91 45.92
CA ALA A 1116 -2.16 -5.79 46.60
C ALA A 1116 -1.56 -4.77 45.61
N VAL A 1117 -2.41 -4.02 44.92
CA VAL A 1117 -2.03 -2.90 44.03
C VAL A 1117 -2.72 -1.62 44.49
N GLU A 1118 -1.96 -0.54 44.66
CA GLU A 1118 -2.47 0.76 45.07
C GLU A 1118 -2.05 1.88 44.11
N LEU A 1119 -2.97 2.79 43.81
CA LEU A 1119 -2.70 3.97 42.98
C LEU A 1119 -1.84 4.99 43.74
N LEU A 1120 -0.83 5.55 43.07
CA LEU A 1120 0.00 6.65 43.57
C LEU A 1120 -0.76 7.98 43.54
N SER A 1121 -1.81 8.14 44.34
CA SER A 1121 -2.57 9.39 44.47
C SER A 1121 -1.83 10.49 45.25
N GLU A 1122 -0.87 10.09 46.08
CA GLU A 1122 0.02 10.96 46.86
C GLU A 1122 1.48 10.60 46.61
N ALA A 1123 2.37 11.58 46.75
CA ALA A 1123 3.81 11.36 46.60
C ALA A 1123 4.32 10.56 47.81
N ARG A 1124 5.16 9.55 47.57
CA ARG A 1124 5.63 8.64 48.61
C ARG A 1124 7.15 8.56 48.62
N GLU A 1125 7.74 8.61 49.81
CA GLU A 1125 9.16 8.31 49.96
C GLU A 1125 9.46 6.89 49.50
N TRP A 1126 10.58 6.72 48.80
CA TRP A 1126 11.07 5.44 48.33
C TRP A 1126 12.45 5.17 48.91
N PRO A 1127 12.54 4.91 50.22
CA PRO A 1127 13.80 4.71 50.90
C PRO A 1127 14.50 3.44 50.40
N ARG A 1128 15.82 3.47 50.41
CA ARG A 1128 16.64 2.30 50.08
C ARG A 1128 16.51 1.25 51.17
N GLY A 1129 16.21 0.01 50.78
CA GLY A 1129 16.11 -1.15 51.68
C GLY A 1129 17.27 -2.14 51.52
N GLU A 1130 17.09 -3.36 52.04
CA GLU A 1130 18.04 -4.47 51.84
C GLU A 1130 18.08 -4.96 50.39
N GLN A 1131 17.00 -4.77 49.63
CA GLN A 1131 16.91 -5.05 48.20
C GLN A 1131 17.00 -3.74 47.40
N PRO A 1132 17.59 -3.77 46.18
CA PRO A 1132 17.56 -2.63 45.27
C PRO A 1132 16.12 -2.21 44.96
N ARG A 1133 15.89 -0.91 44.87
CA ARG A 1133 14.59 -0.38 44.43
C ARG A 1133 14.35 -0.73 42.98
N ARG A 1134 13.15 -1.23 42.67
CA ARG A 1134 12.81 -1.69 41.31
C ARG A 1134 11.46 -1.16 40.86
N ALA A 1135 11.41 -0.73 39.61
CA ALA A 1135 10.17 -0.37 38.93
C ALA A 1135 10.04 -1.11 37.61
N ALA A 1136 8.83 -1.13 37.07
CA ALA A 1136 8.58 -1.54 35.70
C ALA A 1136 7.91 -0.42 34.90
N VAL A 1137 8.11 -0.44 33.58
CA VAL A 1137 7.50 0.49 32.62
C VAL A 1137 6.77 -0.31 31.56
N SER A 1138 5.49 -0.03 31.36
CA SER A 1138 4.64 -0.68 30.35
C SER A 1138 4.29 0.27 29.22
N ALA A 1139 4.29 -0.25 27.98
CA ALA A 1139 3.73 0.45 26.83
C ALA A 1139 3.04 -0.51 25.87
N PHE A 1140 1.81 -0.16 25.47
CA PHE A 1140 0.97 -1.00 24.62
C PHE A 1140 0.62 -0.24 23.33
N GLY A 1141 1.04 -0.78 22.19
CA GLY A 1141 0.81 -0.18 20.88
C GLY A 1141 -0.61 -0.40 20.39
N ILE A 1142 -1.15 0.55 19.63
CA ILE A 1142 -2.50 0.49 19.08
C ILE A 1142 -2.73 -0.71 18.15
N SER A 1143 -1.67 -1.29 17.57
CA SER A 1143 -1.71 -2.50 16.73
C SER A 1143 -1.55 -3.81 17.52
N GLY A 1144 -1.52 -3.75 18.86
CA GLY A 1144 -1.37 -4.92 19.74
C GLY A 1144 0.07 -5.26 20.14
N THR A 1145 1.08 -4.51 19.70
CA THR A 1145 2.48 -4.74 20.12
C THR A 1145 2.71 -4.22 21.54
N ASN A 1146 3.00 -5.13 22.47
CA ASN A 1146 3.23 -4.80 23.87
C ASN A 1146 4.72 -4.84 24.22
N ALA A 1147 5.15 -3.91 25.06
CA ALA A 1147 6.50 -3.85 25.61
C ALA A 1147 6.46 -3.65 27.13
N HIS A 1148 7.32 -4.38 27.85
CA HIS A 1148 7.47 -4.25 29.29
C HIS A 1148 8.95 -4.27 29.69
N VAL A 1149 9.37 -3.33 30.53
CA VAL A 1149 10.78 -3.14 30.93
C VAL A 1149 10.89 -3.09 32.45
N ILE A 1150 11.87 -3.79 33.03
CA ILE A 1150 12.22 -3.76 34.45
C ILE A 1150 13.45 -2.88 34.63
N VAL A 1151 13.33 -1.84 35.47
CA VAL A 1151 14.38 -0.87 35.79
C VAL A 1151 14.73 -0.97 37.27
N GLU A 1152 16.02 -1.02 37.57
CA GLU A 1152 16.58 -1.15 38.92
C GLU A 1152 17.48 0.03 39.27
N GLU A 1153 17.52 0.37 40.55
CA GLU A 1153 18.45 1.32 41.13
C GLU A 1153 19.92 1.05 40.74
N ALA A 1154 20.69 2.12 40.52
CA ALA A 1154 22.12 2.00 40.23
C ALA A 1154 22.91 1.32 41.39
N PRO A 1155 23.93 0.49 41.09
CA PRO A 1155 24.78 -0.11 42.10
C PRO A 1155 25.51 0.95 42.97
N GLU A 1156 25.78 0.64 44.24
CA GLU A 1156 26.59 1.53 45.08
C GLU A 1156 27.96 1.80 44.46
N THR A 1157 28.31 3.08 44.35
CA THR A 1157 29.68 3.48 44.05
C THR A 1157 30.44 3.49 45.38
N GLU A 1158 31.37 2.55 45.58
CA GLU A 1158 32.30 2.61 46.72
C GLU A 1158 33.02 3.96 46.66
N THR A 1159 32.68 4.85 47.60
CA THR A 1159 33.40 6.11 47.74
C THR A 1159 34.79 5.77 48.27
N PRO A 1160 35.91 6.16 47.62
CA PRO A 1160 37.24 5.85 48.13
C PRO A 1160 37.37 6.43 49.54
N GLU A 1161 37.67 5.56 50.51
CA GLU A 1161 37.90 5.96 51.91
C GLU A 1161 39.02 7.02 51.93
N PRO A 1162 38.83 8.18 52.58
CA PRO A 1162 39.85 9.22 52.59
C PRO A 1162 41.11 8.66 53.26
N ALA A 1163 42.22 8.66 52.51
CA ALA A 1163 43.49 8.15 52.98
C ALA A 1163 43.86 8.78 54.33
N PRO A 1164 44.32 7.99 55.33
CA PRO A 1164 44.56 8.49 56.68
C PRO A 1164 45.63 9.58 56.65
N SER A 1165 45.30 10.75 57.21
CA SER A 1165 46.20 11.89 57.31
C SER A 1165 47.47 11.49 58.07
N VAL A 1166 48.61 11.53 57.41
CA VAL A 1166 49.91 11.51 58.10
C VAL A 1166 50.20 12.93 58.56
N ALA A 1167 50.14 13.14 59.87
CA ALA A 1167 50.50 14.39 60.56
C ALA A 1167 51.96 14.36 61.05
N PRO A 1168 52.55 15.50 61.44
CA PRO A 1168 52.50 16.85 60.86
C PRO A 1168 53.81 17.23 60.14
#